data_AF-A0A964BUW4-F1
#
_entry.id   AF-A0A964BUW4-F1
#
_cell.length_a   1.000
_cell.length_b   1.000
_cell.length_c   1.000
_cell.angle_alpha   90.00
_cell.angle_beta   90.00
_cell.angle_gamma   90.00
#
_symmetry.space_group_name_H-M   'P 1'
#
loop_
_entity.id
_entity.type
_entity.pdbx_description
1 polymer ?
#
loop_
_entity_poly.entity_id
_entity_poly.type
_entity_poly.pdbx_seq_one_letter_code
_entity_poly.pdbx_strand_id
1 'polypeptide(L)'
;MAKRSLKASPLGINQAKKAFERIGWTQEYLAAEVGLSTRQPVWKFFSGKPIERNTFIDLCFQLSLDWQDIADSPPLPPREKSDASLEPKIATSTSKSDRLVSQVRSQISGQIEAQCSTIQSFFEFAQPLDLDNIYTEQNVLTRLSNQRWLEISDLQSSRQRSLADLTKETIPALKAVTKHQKLMLLGKPGAGKTTFLQYLALECIREKFKADCVPVFIPLRTFVLQAKECEDFSLLGYLNRFWDNYNLSATEITTLLQQGKVLILLDGLDEIPPEYEQKIFQQILQFSQLYYQNSLVITCRLAGQQYRFNGLSYVELADFNRNQVEIFAQKWFIATAYDAQTGKAKAQQFLEQLQDKNNQAIRELVSTPILLNLICSVFQERLSFPDKRARLYQEGLDILLVRWDRSRGIERDSAYHRLALADKIKLLSHIAAVNFEQDRYFLEAEQLLQTIADYLATLANFSPDPESLRLDSQEILRAIEIQHGLLIERARGIYSFSHLTFQEYLTARKIVSSLNPEELNHALEQLASHITNPQWREVILLTASMLSNADYLIQQLKKQVDTILQQEPLLQKFLQFINQKTEVLSIPYKPAAVRAFYFSLFSNRDLNLPIALDSQLAKELPNDLALDLALEKAYDLALSLVKNPNIKQILNFSFALEFESNLILSPDIKQALNNLKKTLPDPAQGKEYLLTWWLTNGDDWVNKFRQAINEYRYFDLSWNFNSDQQELLHKYYINNQFLLQCLDSNFNLTFIIQKTTKDTFFLGK
;
A
#
# COMPACT_ATOMS: atom_id res chain seq x y z
N MET A 1 52.77 -8.70 7.28
CA MET A 1 53.20 -8.19 5.97
C MET A 1 53.03 -9.30 4.92
N ALA A 2 52.07 -9.14 4.01
CA ALA A 2 52.11 -9.66 2.64
C ALA A 2 50.99 -8.94 1.88
N LYS A 3 51.36 -7.87 1.16
CA LYS A 3 50.52 -7.22 0.16
C LYS A 3 50.20 -8.27 -0.91
N ARG A 4 49.11 -9.03 -0.77
CA ARG A 4 48.73 -10.05 -1.75
C ARG A 4 47.94 -9.38 -2.85
N SER A 5 48.65 -8.78 -3.79
CA SER A 5 48.07 -8.44 -5.08
C SER A 5 47.51 -9.70 -5.74
N LEU A 6 46.35 -9.59 -6.37
CA LEU A 6 45.71 -10.66 -7.14
C LEU A 6 45.96 -10.41 -8.63
N LYS A 7 46.14 -11.49 -9.38
CA LYS A 7 46.20 -11.47 -10.85
C LYS A 7 45.12 -12.41 -11.40
N ALA A 8 44.53 -12.04 -12.53
CA ALA A 8 43.53 -12.86 -13.17
C ALA A 8 44.18 -14.03 -13.90
N SER A 9 43.55 -15.21 -13.84
CA SER A 9 43.97 -16.39 -14.61
C SER A 9 43.68 -16.16 -16.10
N PRO A 10 44.35 -16.88 -17.03
CA PRO A 10 44.07 -16.73 -18.46
C PRO A 10 42.59 -16.98 -18.83
N LEU A 11 41.92 -17.90 -18.14
CA LEU A 11 40.48 -18.15 -18.28
C LEU A 11 39.65 -17.02 -17.67
N GLY A 12 40.04 -16.54 -16.48
CA GLY A 12 39.40 -15.42 -15.81
C GLY A 12 39.46 -14.12 -16.60
N ILE A 13 40.57 -13.83 -17.30
CA ILE A 13 40.71 -12.68 -18.19
C ILE A 13 39.68 -12.74 -19.34
N ASN A 14 39.50 -13.92 -19.95
CA ASN A 14 38.54 -14.09 -21.03
C ASN A 14 37.09 -13.96 -20.54
N GLN A 15 36.78 -14.45 -19.34
CA GLN A 15 35.46 -14.27 -18.73
C GLN A 15 35.20 -12.80 -18.39
N ALA A 16 36.20 -12.12 -17.80
CA ALA A 16 36.12 -10.70 -17.50
C ALA A 16 35.92 -9.84 -18.75
N LYS A 17 36.64 -10.12 -19.84
CA LYS A 17 36.47 -9.39 -21.11
C LYS A 17 35.08 -9.59 -21.71
N LYS A 18 34.55 -10.82 -21.69
CA LYS A 18 33.18 -11.09 -22.17
C LYS A 18 32.12 -10.41 -21.31
N ALA A 19 32.30 -10.37 -19.99
CA ALA A 19 31.40 -9.65 -19.09
C ALA A 19 31.46 -8.14 -19.36
N PHE A 20 32.66 -7.60 -19.55
CA PHE A 20 32.87 -6.19 -19.86
C PHE A 20 32.26 -5.79 -21.21
N GLU A 21 32.40 -6.62 -22.25
CA GLU A 21 31.77 -6.43 -23.56
C GLU A 21 30.23 -6.43 -23.49
N ARG A 22 29.62 -7.24 -22.61
CA ARG A 22 28.16 -7.26 -22.40
C ARG A 22 27.63 -6.00 -21.73
N ILE A 23 28.42 -5.40 -20.85
CA ILE A 23 28.04 -4.21 -20.09
C ILE A 23 28.28 -2.93 -20.94
N GLY A 24 29.18 -2.98 -21.93
CA GLY A 24 29.36 -1.91 -22.93
C GLY A 24 30.07 -0.65 -22.40
N TRP A 25 30.76 -0.75 -21.27
CA TRP A 25 31.43 0.38 -20.63
C TRP A 25 32.85 0.64 -21.19
N THR A 26 33.35 1.85 -20.98
CA THR A 26 34.78 2.18 -21.22
C THR A 26 35.61 1.84 -19.98
N GLN A 27 36.92 1.60 -20.16
CA GLN A 27 37.79 1.26 -19.03
C GLN A 27 37.97 2.45 -18.08
N GLU A 28 37.86 3.67 -18.60
CA GLU A 28 37.84 4.92 -17.83
C GLU A 28 36.60 5.00 -16.93
N TYR A 29 35.42 4.63 -17.45
CA TYR A 29 34.19 4.62 -16.69
C TYR A 29 34.22 3.57 -15.57
N LEU A 30 34.67 2.34 -15.88
CA LEU A 30 34.83 1.28 -14.88
C LEU A 30 35.86 1.64 -13.79
N ALA A 31 36.90 2.39 -14.15
CA ALA A 31 37.87 2.89 -13.17
C ALA A 31 37.22 3.91 -12.20
N ALA A 32 36.38 4.81 -12.71
CA ALA A 32 35.68 5.80 -11.90
C ALA A 32 34.68 5.16 -10.93
N GLU A 33 33.92 4.16 -11.37
CA GLU A 33 32.95 3.42 -10.52
C GLU A 33 33.61 2.67 -9.36
N VAL A 34 34.87 2.25 -9.52
CA VAL A 34 35.67 1.61 -8.46
C VAL A 34 36.50 2.65 -7.69
N GLY A 35 36.29 3.95 -7.91
CA GLY A 35 36.96 5.03 -7.21
C GLY A 35 38.44 5.20 -7.56
N LEU A 36 38.89 4.70 -8.71
CA LEU A 36 40.28 4.77 -9.15
C LEU A 36 40.54 6.04 -9.96
N SER A 37 41.61 6.76 -9.61
CA SER A 37 42.00 8.01 -10.27
C SER A 37 42.56 7.82 -11.69
N THR A 38 42.91 6.57 -12.07
CA THR A 38 43.45 6.26 -13.41
C THR A 38 42.94 4.90 -13.90
N ARG A 39 42.87 4.72 -15.23
CA ARG A 39 42.52 3.44 -15.86
C ARG A 39 43.58 2.34 -15.73
N GLN A 40 44.75 2.65 -15.17
CA GLN A 40 45.89 1.74 -15.17
C GLN A 40 45.63 0.41 -14.43
N PRO A 41 44.93 0.38 -13.28
CA PRO A 41 44.62 -0.88 -12.58
C PRO A 41 43.61 -1.74 -13.35
N VAL A 42 42.63 -1.12 -14.01
CA VAL A 42 41.66 -1.80 -14.87
C VAL A 42 42.35 -2.46 -16.06
N TRP A 43 43.27 -1.74 -16.71
CA TRP A 43 44.08 -2.33 -17.79
C TRP A 43 44.94 -3.50 -17.29
N LYS A 44 45.56 -3.37 -16.10
CA LYS A 44 46.36 -4.45 -15.50
C LYS A 44 45.51 -5.69 -15.20
N PHE A 45 44.28 -5.52 -14.74
CA PHE A 45 43.31 -6.60 -14.52
C PHE A 45 43.02 -7.37 -15.82
N PHE A 46 42.66 -6.69 -16.90
CA PHE A 46 42.39 -7.32 -18.20
C PHE A 46 43.64 -7.85 -18.93
N SER A 47 44.83 -7.52 -18.43
CA SER A 47 46.12 -7.96 -18.97
C SER A 47 46.79 -9.03 -18.11
N GLY A 48 46.14 -9.51 -17.04
CA GLY A 48 46.67 -10.55 -16.15
C GLY A 48 47.84 -10.10 -15.28
N LYS A 49 48.02 -8.78 -15.10
CA LYS A 49 49.05 -8.21 -14.22
C LYS A 49 48.49 -8.09 -12.79
N PRO A 50 49.34 -8.29 -11.77
CA PRO A 50 48.90 -8.21 -10.38
C PRO A 50 48.45 -6.78 -10.02
N ILE A 51 47.26 -6.68 -9.42
CA ILE A 51 46.69 -5.45 -8.86
C ILE A 51 46.31 -5.65 -7.40
N GLU A 52 46.04 -4.56 -6.68
CA GLU A 52 45.65 -4.64 -5.28
C GLU A 52 44.36 -5.46 -5.10
N ARG A 53 44.31 -6.28 -4.04
CA ARG A 53 43.23 -7.26 -3.83
C ARG A 53 41.85 -6.63 -3.75
N ASN A 54 41.72 -5.52 -3.04
CA ASN A 54 40.43 -4.84 -2.89
C ASN A 54 39.96 -4.34 -4.26
N THR A 55 40.84 -3.67 -5.00
CA THR A 55 40.58 -3.25 -6.38
C THR A 55 40.22 -4.42 -7.31
N PHE A 56 40.86 -5.58 -7.14
CA PHE A 56 40.53 -6.78 -7.92
C PHE A 56 39.13 -7.30 -7.63
N ILE A 57 38.74 -7.35 -6.35
CA ILE A 57 37.42 -7.80 -5.91
C ILE A 57 36.34 -6.81 -6.36
N ASP A 58 36.59 -5.51 -6.21
CA ASP A 58 35.65 -4.46 -6.60
C ASP A 58 35.42 -4.45 -8.12
N LEU A 59 36.47 -4.66 -8.92
CA LEU A 59 36.33 -4.83 -10.37
C LEU A 59 35.53 -6.08 -10.74
N CYS A 60 35.72 -7.20 -10.03
CA CYS A 60 34.90 -8.40 -10.25
C CYS A 60 33.44 -8.16 -9.85
N PHE A 61 33.19 -7.45 -8.75
CA PHE A 61 31.84 -7.10 -8.29
C PHE A 61 31.10 -6.24 -9.32
N GLN A 62 31.74 -5.19 -9.84
CA GLN A 62 31.13 -4.33 -10.86
C GLN A 62 30.87 -5.08 -12.18
N LEU A 63 31.68 -6.09 -12.48
CA LEU A 63 31.46 -6.96 -13.64
C LEU A 63 30.51 -8.13 -13.35
N SER A 64 29.94 -8.21 -12.12
CA SER A 64 29.08 -9.31 -11.65
C SER A 64 29.74 -10.70 -11.74
N LEU A 65 31.03 -10.77 -11.40
CA LEU A 65 31.85 -11.98 -11.41
C LEU A 65 32.29 -12.33 -9.98
N ASP A 66 32.37 -13.63 -9.67
CA ASP A 66 33.02 -14.08 -8.44
C ASP A 66 34.54 -13.99 -8.60
N TRP A 67 35.20 -13.21 -7.74
CA TRP A 67 36.63 -12.96 -7.83
C TRP A 67 37.49 -14.23 -7.63
N GLN A 68 36.95 -15.25 -6.95
CA GLN A 68 37.66 -16.52 -6.73
C GLN A 68 37.83 -17.33 -8.02
N ASP A 69 36.84 -17.24 -8.92
CA ASP A 69 36.86 -17.91 -10.23
C ASP A 69 37.77 -17.19 -11.23
N ILE A 70 37.97 -15.88 -11.04
CA ILE A 70 38.79 -15.05 -11.92
C ILE A 70 40.27 -15.06 -11.49
N ALA A 71 40.57 -15.18 -10.20
CA ALA A 71 41.93 -15.11 -9.67
C ALA A 71 42.75 -16.37 -10.00
N ASP A 72 44.02 -16.18 -10.37
CA ASP A 72 44.99 -17.26 -10.58
C ASP A 72 45.52 -17.77 -9.22
N SER A 73 44.93 -18.85 -8.70
CA SER A 73 45.40 -19.53 -7.48
C SER A 73 46.02 -20.89 -7.81
N PRO A 74 47.14 -21.31 -7.19
CA PRO A 74 47.77 -22.61 -7.47
C PRO A 74 46.86 -23.78 -7.01
N PRO A 75 46.91 -24.95 -7.69
CA PRO A 75 45.89 -25.98 -7.57
C PRO A 75 46.02 -26.82 -6.28
N LEU A 76 44.88 -27.12 -5.67
CA LEU A 76 44.71 -28.23 -4.71
C LEU A 76 44.68 -29.57 -5.48
N PRO A 77 45.17 -30.70 -4.91
CA PRO A 77 45.17 -31.99 -5.59
C PRO A 77 43.75 -32.57 -5.77
N PRO A 78 43.54 -33.48 -6.74
CA PRO A 78 42.24 -33.75 -7.34
C PRO A 78 41.39 -34.79 -6.59
N ARG A 79 40.07 -34.64 -6.73
CA ARG A 79 39.04 -35.64 -6.38
C ARG A 79 38.95 -36.71 -7.47
N GLU A 80 39.07 -37.99 -7.10
CA GLU A 80 38.59 -39.11 -7.92
C GLU A 80 37.20 -39.58 -7.46
N LYS A 81 36.37 -39.92 -8.45
CA LYS A 81 35.01 -40.44 -8.34
C LYS A 81 35.03 -41.97 -8.17
N SER A 82 34.12 -42.51 -7.37
CA SER A 82 33.45 -43.78 -7.73
C SER A 82 32.11 -43.91 -7.01
N ASP A 83 31.04 -43.97 -7.80
CA ASP A 83 29.77 -44.57 -7.39
C ASP A 83 29.91 -46.09 -7.52
N ALA A 84 29.67 -46.84 -6.44
CA ALA A 84 29.03 -48.15 -6.46
C ALA A 84 28.86 -48.69 -5.03
N SER A 85 27.60 -48.85 -4.64
CA SER A 85 27.05 -49.87 -3.73
C SER A 85 27.90 -50.32 -2.54
N LEU A 86 27.46 -49.99 -1.32
CA LEU A 86 27.31 -50.93 -0.18
C LEU A 86 26.71 -50.18 1.03
N GLU A 87 25.87 -50.89 1.76
CA GLU A 87 25.05 -50.56 2.94
C GLU A 87 25.70 -49.71 4.07
N PRO A 88 24.87 -49.12 4.97
CA PRO A 88 25.27 -48.01 5.82
C PRO A 88 26.12 -48.48 7.02
N LYS A 89 27.32 -47.92 7.16
CA LYS A 89 28.04 -47.92 8.44
C LYS A 89 27.86 -46.58 9.14
N ILE A 90 26.85 -46.56 10.00
CA ILE A 90 26.77 -45.68 11.17
C ILE A 90 28.06 -45.86 11.98
N ALA A 91 28.84 -44.81 12.13
CA ALA A 91 29.81 -44.66 13.21
C ALA A 91 30.05 -43.17 13.52
N THR A 92 29.20 -42.70 14.43
CA THR A 92 29.25 -41.48 15.22
C THR A 92 30.64 -41.10 15.75
N SER A 93 31.03 -39.84 15.54
CA SER A 93 31.67 -39.02 16.57
C SER A 93 30.87 -37.74 16.78
N THR A 94 29.58 -37.89 17.12
CA THR A 94 28.79 -36.78 17.68
C THR A 94 29.52 -36.25 18.91
N SER A 95 29.90 -34.97 18.89
CA SER A 95 30.50 -34.34 20.05
C SER A 95 29.56 -34.49 21.25
N LYS A 96 30.10 -34.58 22.49
CA LYS A 96 29.28 -34.74 23.70
C LYS A 96 28.17 -33.68 23.80
N SER A 97 28.41 -32.49 23.24
CA SER A 97 27.44 -31.40 23.18
C SER A 97 26.39 -31.57 22.09
N ASP A 98 26.70 -32.13 20.92
CA ASP A 98 25.66 -32.39 19.91
C ASP A 98 24.66 -33.45 20.42
N ARG A 99 25.13 -34.46 21.17
CA ARG A 99 24.24 -35.42 21.85
C ARG A 99 23.35 -34.74 22.89
N LEU A 100 23.92 -33.82 23.67
CA LEU A 100 23.18 -33.04 24.66
C LEU A 100 22.11 -32.16 23.98
N VAL A 101 22.43 -31.49 22.87
CA VAL A 101 21.47 -30.69 22.09
C VAL A 101 20.30 -31.55 21.60
N SER A 102 20.56 -32.71 20.99
CA SER A 102 19.50 -33.61 20.51
C SER A 102 18.62 -34.11 21.67
N GLN A 103 19.22 -34.45 22.81
CA GLN A 103 18.49 -34.88 24.00
C GLN A 103 17.57 -33.77 24.53
N VAL A 104 18.11 -32.56 24.74
CA VAL A 104 17.35 -31.42 25.27
C VAL A 104 16.21 -31.05 24.32
N ARG A 105 16.46 -31.02 23.02
CA ARG A 105 15.42 -30.73 22.02
C ARG A 105 14.27 -31.71 22.05
N SER A 106 14.57 -33.01 22.15
CA SER A 106 13.53 -34.03 22.27
C SER A 106 12.68 -33.85 23.54
N GLN A 107 13.29 -33.38 24.64
CA GLN A 107 12.58 -33.14 25.90
C GLN A 107 11.70 -31.89 25.87
N ILE A 108 12.18 -30.79 25.26
CA ILE A 108 11.44 -29.52 25.20
C ILE A 108 10.48 -29.40 24.01
N SER A 109 10.54 -30.33 23.03
CA SER A 109 9.77 -30.29 21.78
C SER A 109 8.28 -30.05 22.03
N GLY A 110 7.67 -30.85 22.90
CA GLY A 110 6.24 -30.75 23.19
C GLY A 110 5.83 -29.43 23.85
N GLN A 111 6.70 -28.82 24.66
CA GLN A 111 6.43 -27.53 25.29
C GLN A 111 6.48 -26.40 24.27
N ILE A 112 7.52 -26.36 23.44
CA ILE A 112 7.64 -25.30 22.43
C ILE A 112 6.57 -25.47 21.35
N GLU A 113 6.21 -26.70 20.97
CA GLU A 113 5.03 -26.93 20.13
C GLU A 113 3.78 -26.35 20.78
N ALA A 114 3.48 -26.66 22.05
CA ALA A 114 2.32 -26.11 22.74
C ALA A 114 2.34 -24.57 22.85
N GLN A 115 3.53 -23.96 22.99
CA GLN A 115 3.68 -22.50 23.14
C GLN A 115 3.69 -21.74 21.81
N CYS A 116 4.17 -22.36 20.72
CA CYS A 116 4.50 -21.67 19.48
C CYS A 116 3.70 -22.17 18.26
N SER A 117 3.10 -23.37 18.29
CA SER A 117 2.36 -23.91 17.13
C SER A 117 1.02 -23.23 16.92
N THR A 118 0.47 -22.59 17.95
CA THR A 118 -0.91 -22.13 17.92
C THR A 118 -0.98 -20.61 17.94
N ILE A 119 -1.63 -20.03 16.93
CA ILE A 119 -2.01 -18.62 16.91
C ILE A 119 -3.46 -18.52 17.38
N GLN A 120 -3.68 -17.76 18.46
CA GLN A 120 -5.02 -17.33 18.84
C GLN A 120 -5.49 -16.26 17.87
N SER A 121 -6.66 -16.48 17.25
CA SER A 121 -7.33 -15.41 16.53
C SER A 121 -7.81 -14.37 17.54
N PHE A 122 -7.49 -13.09 17.30
CA PHE A 122 -7.92 -11.97 18.13
C PHE A 122 -9.42 -11.63 17.96
N PHE A 123 -10.12 -12.38 17.10
CA PHE A 123 -11.51 -12.17 16.76
C PHE A 123 -12.38 -13.19 17.48
N GLU A 124 -13.58 -12.78 17.91
CA GLU A 124 -14.55 -13.59 18.68
C GLU A 124 -14.97 -14.89 17.97
N PHE A 125 -14.54 -15.07 16.72
CA PHE A 125 -14.81 -16.21 15.87
C PHE A 125 -13.51 -16.78 15.26
N ALA A 126 -12.72 -17.53 16.02
CA ALA A 126 -11.89 -18.57 15.42
C ALA A 126 -11.39 -19.59 16.44
N GLN A 127 -11.37 -20.85 16.00
CA GLN A 127 -10.59 -21.89 16.63
C GLN A 127 -9.09 -21.52 16.56
N PRO A 128 -8.27 -22.02 17.51
CA PRO A 128 -6.83 -21.88 17.44
C PRO A 128 -6.29 -22.34 16.06
N LEU A 129 -5.52 -21.49 15.39
CA LEU A 129 -4.94 -21.79 14.09
C LEU A 129 -3.52 -22.32 14.24
N ASP A 130 -3.20 -23.38 13.51
CA ASP A 130 -1.83 -23.88 13.42
C ASP A 130 -0.98 -22.89 12.60
N LEU A 131 0.11 -22.41 13.23
CA LEU A 131 1.07 -21.49 12.66
C LEU A 131 1.63 -22.00 11.32
N ASP A 132 1.88 -23.30 11.17
CA ASP A 132 2.45 -23.83 9.92
C ASP A 132 1.51 -23.65 8.72
N ASN A 133 0.22 -23.77 8.99
CA ASN A 133 -0.80 -23.70 7.96
C ASN A 133 -0.99 -22.27 7.46
N ILE A 134 -0.66 -21.25 8.27
CA ILE A 134 -0.90 -19.84 7.95
C ILE A 134 0.36 -18.99 7.81
N TYR A 135 1.51 -19.47 8.28
CA TYR A 135 2.75 -18.70 8.28
C TYR A 135 3.14 -18.31 6.85
N THR A 136 3.42 -17.03 6.68
CA THR A 136 3.85 -16.45 5.41
C THR A 136 5.20 -15.79 5.65
N GLU A 137 6.17 -16.08 4.78
CA GLU A 137 7.52 -15.55 4.92
C GLU A 137 7.51 -14.02 4.96
N GLN A 138 8.16 -13.44 5.96
CA GLN A 138 8.23 -12.00 6.16
C GLN A 138 9.52 -11.43 5.59
N ASN A 139 9.47 -10.16 5.21
CA ASN A 139 10.63 -9.41 4.75
C ASN A 139 11.09 -8.43 5.80
N VAL A 140 12.36 -8.04 5.77
CA VAL A 140 12.92 -6.97 6.59
C VAL A 140 13.56 -5.89 5.73
N LEU A 141 13.54 -4.67 6.24
CA LEU A 141 14.25 -3.52 5.72
C LEU A 141 15.73 -3.60 6.09
N THR A 142 16.62 -3.35 5.13
CA THR A 142 18.07 -3.27 5.36
C THR A 142 18.48 -2.00 6.12
N ARG A 143 17.63 -0.96 6.11
CA ARG A 143 17.80 0.30 6.85
C ARG A 143 16.54 0.67 7.61
N LEU A 144 16.70 0.92 8.91
CA LEU A 144 15.63 1.36 9.80
C LEU A 144 15.01 2.67 9.35
N SER A 145 13.69 2.80 9.47
CA SER A 145 12.93 3.97 9.03
C SER A 145 13.33 5.25 9.80
N ASN A 146 13.40 5.19 11.13
CA ASN A 146 13.73 6.34 11.99
C ASN A 146 15.20 6.82 11.92
N GLN A 147 16.09 6.07 11.25
CA GLN A 147 17.49 6.46 11.06
C GLN A 147 17.74 7.17 9.73
N ARG A 148 16.70 7.31 8.89
CA ARG A 148 16.80 8.02 7.63
C ARG A 148 16.72 9.52 7.89
N TRP A 149 17.69 10.24 7.36
CA TRP A 149 17.65 11.69 7.26
C TRP A 149 16.92 12.01 5.97
N LEU A 150 15.62 12.26 6.07
CA LEU A 150 14.75 12.63 4.96
C LEU A 150 14.02 13.90 5.36
N GLU A 151 13.81 14.78 4.39
CA GLU A 151 12.91 15.92 4.56
C GLU A 151 11.48 15.53 4.18
N ILE A 152 10.50 16.34 4.58
CA ILE A 152 9.09 16.12 4.21
C ILE A 152 8.92 16.13 2.68
N SER A 153 9.69 16.95 1.97
CA SER A 153 9.71 17.04 0.50
C SER A 153 10.06 15.70 -0.16
N ASP A 154 11.09 15.00 0.36
CA ASP A 154 11.51 13.68 -0.11
C ASP A 154 10.37 12.66 0.02
N LEU A 155 9.67 12.71 1.16
CA LEU A 155 8.57 11.80 1.49
C LEU A 155 7.29 12.11 0.70
N GLN A 156 6.97 13.39 0.47
CA GLN A 156 5.76 13.79 -0.27
C GLN A 156 5.81 13.42 -1.76
N SER A 157 6.99 13.49 -2.39
CA SER A 157 7.18 13.11 -3.81
C SER A 157 6.81 11.65 -4.11
N SER A 158 6.81 10.80 -3.08
CA SER A 158 6.63 9.35 -3.18
C SER A 158 5.17 8.88 -3.05
N ARG A 159 4.24 9.78 -2.77
CA ARG A 159 2.84 9.49 -2.45
C ARG A 159 2.04 8.81 -3.56
N GLN A 160 2.46 8.92 -4.82
CA GLN A 160 1.86 8.19 -5.95
C GLN A 160 2.22 6.69 -5.96
N ARG A 161 3.15 6.27 -5.10
CA ARG A 161 3.60 4.90 -4.92
C ARG A 161 3.20 4.49 -3.50
N SER A 162 2.79 3.24 -3.31
CA SER A 162 2.53 2.74 -1.95
C SER A 162 3.77 3.03 -1.10
N LEU A 163 3.63 3.37 0.18
CA LEU A 163 4.78 3.53 1.09
C LEU A 163 5.70 2.29 1.12
N ALA A 164 5.19 1.12 0.68
CA ALA A 164 5.96 -0.10 0.42
C ALA A 164 6.97 -0.01 -0.76
N ASP A 165 6.78 0.92 -1.70
CA ASP A 165 7.67 1.10 -2.87
C ASP A 165 8.91 1.96 -2.56
N LEU A 166 8.91 2.68 -1.44
CA LEU A 166 10.09 3.39 -0.92
C LEU A 166 11.15 2.45 -0.35
N THR A 167 10.81 1.17 -0.17
CA THR A 167 11.67 0.15 0.42
C THR A 167 12.19 -0.81 -0.64
N LYS A 168 13.01 -0.29 -1.58
CA LYS A 168 13.59 -1.09 -2.67
C LYS A 168 14.59 -2.15 -2.23
N GLU A 169 15.05 -2.13 -0.98
CA GLU A 169 15.94 -3.13 -0.41
C GLU A 169 15.28 -3.83 0.77
N THR A 170 14.41 -4.80 0.45
CA THR A 170 13.96 -5.78 1.42
C THR A 170 14.73 -7.08 1.24
N ILE A 171 14.98 -7.79 2.33
CA ILE A 171 15.49 -9.16 2.31
C ILE A 171 14.57 -10.07 3.13
N PRO A 172 14.47 -11.36 2.81
CA PRO A 172 13.74 -12.31 3.64
C PRO A 172 14.25 -12.28 5.09
N ALA A 173 13.33 -12.23 6.06
CA ALA A 173 13.65 -12.12 7.48
C ALA A 173 14.56 -13.28 7.95
N LEU A 174 14.32 -14.50 7.44
CA LEU A 174 15.13 -15.67 7.74
C LEU A 174 16.60 -15.50 7.29
N LYS A 175 16.84 -14.84 6.14
CA LYS A 175 18.20 -14.52 5.69
C LYS A 175 18.89 -13.51 6.61
N ALA A 176 18.14 -12.54 7.13
CA ALA A 176 18.68 -11.55 8.07
C ALA A 176 19.12 -12.20 9.40
N VAL A 177 18.31 -13.09 9.96
CA VAL A 177 18.66 -13.85 11.18
C VAL A 177 19.81 -14.81 10.94
N THR A 178 19.92 -15.40 9.75
CA THR A 178 21.05 -16.29 9.41
C THR A 178 22.36 -15.52 9.28
N LYS A 179 22.31 -14.28 8.76
CA LYS A 179 23.49 -13.42 8.57
C LYS A 179 24.03 -12.87 9.89
N HIS A 180 23.17 -12.60 10.86
CA HIS A 180 23.53 -11.92 12.11
C HIS A 180 23.26 -12.82 13.31
N GLN A 181 24.31 -13.16 14.07
CA GLN A 181 24.19 -14.01 15.26
C GLN A 181 23.38 -13.35 16.38
N LYS A 182 23.46 -12.02 16.51
CA LYS A 182 22.71 -11.22 17.49
C LYS A 182 21.93 -10.13 16.76
N LEU A 183 20.60 -10.17 16.86
CA LEU A 183 19.69 -9.35 16.08
C LEU A 183 18.60 -8.74 16.95
N MET A 184 18.34 -7.45 16.74
CA MET A 184 17.13 -6.77 17.20
C MET A 184 16.17 -6.66 16.02
N LEU A 185 14.99 -7.28 16.15
CA LEU A 185 13.90 -7.24 15.19
C LEU A 185 12.86 -6.19 15.60
N LEU A 186 12.87 -5.09 14.88
CA LEU A 186 11.96 -3.96 15.06
C LEU A 186 10.75 -4.11 14.13
N GLY A 187 9.66 -3.40 14.43
CA GLY A 187 8.51 -3.33 13.55
C GLY A 187 7.28 -2.75 14.24
N LYS A 188 6.30 -2.35 13.43
CA LYS A 188 5.03 -1.80 13.92
C LYS A 188 4.17 -2.85 14.66
N PRO A 189 3.17 -2.43 15.45
CA PRO A 189 2.19 -3.35 16.04
C PRO A 189 1.51 -4.18 14.96
N GLY A 190 1.25 -5.46 15.25
CA GLY A 190 0.62 -6.36 14.27
C GLY A 190 1.49 -6.78 13.07
N ALA A 191 2.76 -6.36 13.00
CA ALA A 191 3.68 -6.74 11.91
C ALA A 191 4.09 -8.22 11.92
N GLY A 192 3.80 -8.98 12.99
CA GLY A 192 4.15 -10.41 13.07
C GLY A 192 5.49 -10.73 13.75
N LYS A 193 6.04 -9.83 14.58
CA LYS A 193 7.28 -10.05 15.37
C LYS A 193 7.25 -11.30 16.24
N THR A 194 6.26 -11.42 17.12
CA THR A 194 6.06 -12.59 17.99
C THR A 194 5.89 -13.87 17.15
N THR A 195 5.05 -13.80 16.11
CA THR A 195 4.81 -14.90 15.17
C THR A 195 6.08 -15.37 14.47
N PHE A 196 6.97 -14.45 14.11
CA PHE A 196 8.26 -14.79 13.52
C PHE A 196 9.19 -15.49 14.51
N LEU A 197 9.24 -15.06 15.78
CA LEU A 197 10.02 -15.75 16.82
C LEU A 197 9.47 -17.15 17.11
N GLN A 198 8.14 -17.30 17.20
CA GLN A 198 7.49 -18.61 17.34
C GLN A 198 7.86 -19.54 16.17
N TYR A 199 7.82 -19.02 14.94
CA TYR A 199 8.25 -19.76 13.76
C TYR A 199 9.73 -20.20 13.83
N LEU A 200 10.64 -19.31 14.25
CA LEU A 200 12.05 -19.67 14.43
C LEU A 200 12.26 -20.77 15.48
N ALA A 201 11.49 -20.76 16.58
CA ALA A 201 11.55 -21.78 17.61
C ALA A 201 11.11 -23.16 17.08
N LEU A 202 10.00 -23.22 16.34
CA LEU A 202 9.49 -24.44 15.73
C LEU A 202 10.44 -25.00 14.67
N GLU A 203 10.94 -24.15 13.77
CA GLU A 203 11.88 -24.57 12.73
C GLU A 203 13.22 -25.03 13.32
N CYS A 204 13.59 -24.50 14.49
CA CYS A 204 14.74 -24.97 15.24
C CYS A 204 14.54 -26.37 15.81
N ILE A 205 13.38 -26.66 16.41
CA ILE A 205 13.02 -28.00 16.89
C ILE A 205 12.85 -29.03 15.77
N ARG A 206 12.57 -28.58 14.55
CA ARG A 206 12.43 -29.44 13.37
C ARG A 206 13.72 -29.63 12.58
N GLU A 207 14.85 -29.14 13.08
CA GLU A 207 16.16 -29.23 12.41
C GLU A 207 16.25 -28.47 11.07
N LYS A 208 15.29 -27.59 10.77
CA LYS A 208 15.28 -26.81 9.52
C LYS A 208 16.04 -25.49 9.64
N PHE A 209 16.16 -24.96 10.87
CA PHE A 209 16.88 -23.74 11.17
C PHE A 209 17.77 -23.93 12.40
N LYS A 210 19.07 -23.58 12.36
CA LYS A 210 19.97 -23.72 13.52
C LYS A 210 19.85 -25.11 14.19
N ALA A 211 19.96 -26.16 13.39
CA ALA A 211 19.77 -27.54 13.83
C ALA A 211 20.74 -27.98 14.95
N ASP A 212 21.84 -27.26 15.11
CA ASP A 212 22.84 -27.47 16.14
C ASP A 212 22.57 -26.70 17.44
N CYS A 213 21.43 -25.98 17.55
CA CYS A 213 21.06 -25.20 18.73
C CYS A 213 19.78 -25.71 19.40
N VAL A 214 19.62 -25.43 20.70
CA VAL A 214 18.39 -25.57 21.46
C VAL A 214 17.65 -24.22 21.48
N PRO A 215 16.38 -24.12 21.03
CA PRO A 215 15.64 -22.87 21.10
C PRO A 215 15.07 -22.63 22.50
N VAL A 216 15.12 -21.37 22.94
CA VAL A 216 14.46 -20.89 24.15
C VAL A 216 13.64 -19.66 23.78
N PHE A 217 12.31 -19.79 23.87
CA PHE A 217 11.37 -18.71 23.67
C PHE A 217 10.98 -18.09 25.01
N ILE A 218 11.28 -16.80 25.20
CA ILE A 218 11.06 -16.08 26.45
C ILE A 218 10.22 -14.83 26.16
N PRO A 219 8.91 -14.87 26.44
CA PRO A 219 8.11 -13.65 26.56
C PRO A 219 8.64 -12.82 27.72
N LEU A 220 9.19 -11.63 27.44
CA LEU A 220 9.86 -10.80 28.44
C LEU A 220 8.92 -10.35 29.56
N ARG A 221 7.64 -10.19 29.26
CA ARG A 221 6.60 -9.94 30.26
C ARG A 221 6.49 -11.06 31.28
N THR A 222 6.38 -12.31 30.82
CA THR A 222 6.31 -13.50 31.70
C THR A 222 7.57 -13.64 32.53
N PHE A 223 8.74 -13.38 31.91
CA PHE A 223 10.01 -13.35 32.62
C PHE A 223 10.03 -12.33 33.76
N VAL A 224 9.58 -11.09 33.52
CA VAL A 224 9.52 -10.06 34.57
C VAL A 224 8.58 -10.46 35.70
N LEU A 225 7.40 -11.01 35.40
CA LEU A 225 6.46 -11.48 36.43
C LEU A 225 7.08 -12.55 37.32
N GLN A 226 7.70 -13.58 36.73
CA GLN A 226 8.38 -14.63 37.48
C GLN A 226 9.62 -14.13 38.23
N ALA A 227 10.35 -13.18 37.66
CA ALA A 227 11.50 -12.56 38.30
C ALA A 227 11.09 -11.75 39.55
N LYS A 228 9.88 -11.16 39.56
CA LYS A 228 9.32 -10.53 40.77
C LYS A 228 9.04 -11.57 41.84
N GLU A 229 8.38 -12.68 41.49
CA GLU A 229 8.00 -13.73 42.44
C GLU A 229 9.22 -14.39 43.09
N CYS A 230 10.30 -14.61 42.32
CA CYS A 230 11.52 -15.25 42.81
C CYS A 230 12.62 -14.27 43.24
N GLU A 231 12.37 -12.96 43.19
CA GLU A 231 13.35 -11.87 43.41
C GLU A 231 14.65 -11.99 42.58
N ASP A 232 14.62 -12.72 41.47
CA ASP A 232 15.78 -13.00 40.61
C ASP A 232 15.51 -12.60 39.16
N PHE A 233 16.18 -11.53 38.74
CA PHE A 233 16.10 -10.94 37.41
C PHE A 233 17.22 -11.43 36.48
N SER A 234 18.00 -12.43 36.89
CA SER A 234 19.03 -13.02 36.05
C SER A 234 18.43 -13.90 34.97
N LEU A 235 18.85 -13.68 33.71
CA LEU A 235 18.44 -14.54 32.60
C LEU A 235 18.99 -15.98 32.78
N LEU A 236 20.17 -16.13 33.39
CA LEU A 236 20.72 -17.45 33.71
C LEU A 236 19.87 -18.17 34.77
N GLY A 237 19.41 -17.44 35.79
CA GLY A 237 18.53 -17.98 36.82
C GLY A 237 17.19 -18.44 36.24
N TYR A 238 16.63 -17.66 35.32
CA TYR A 238 15.45 -18.08 34.56
C TYR A 238 15.69 -19.35 33.73
N LEU A 239 16.81 -19.43 33.00
CA LEU A 239 17.15 -20.62 32.20
C LEU A 239 17.33 -21.86 33.07
N ASN A 240 17.96 -21.74 34.24
CA ASN A 240 18.09 -22.84 35.19
C ASN A 240 16.70 -23.34 35.61
N ARG A 241 15.82 -22.46 36.08
CA ARG A 241 14.45 -22.84 36.47
C ARG A 241 13.65 -23.45 35.32
N PHE A 242 13.80 -22.90 34.11
CA PHE A 242 13.12 -23.38 32.92
C PHE A 242 13.53 -24.81 32.57
N TRP A 243 14.82 -25.11 32.64
CA TRP A 243 15.40 -26.41 32.29
C TRP A 243 15.50 -27.41 33.46
N ASP A 244 15.35 -26.97 34.70
CA ASP A 244 15.24 -27.83 35.88
C ASP A 244 14.08 -28.82 35.73
N ASN A 245 12.96 -28.38 35.12
CA ASN A 245 11.80 -29.22 34.80
C ASN A 245 12.13 -30.39 33.85
N TYR A 246 13.28 -30.35 33.18
CA TYR A 246 13.74 -31.35 32.21
C TYR A 246 14.98 -32.14 32.70
N ASN A 247 15.30 -32.03 34.00
CA ASN A 247 16.44 -32.69 34.66
C ASN A 247 17.82 -32.30 34.07
N LEU A 248 17.96 -31.08 33.58
CA LEU A 248 19.25 -30.54 33.13
C LEU A 248 19.98 -29.91 34.31
N SER A 249 21.24 -30.28 34.51
CA SER A 249 22.08 -29.65 35.54
C SER A 249 22.51 -28.24 35.12
N ALA A 250 22.71 -27.35 36.10
CA ALA A 250 23.27 -26.02 35.86
C ALA A 250 24.62 -26.06 35.10
N THR A 251 25.41 -27.12 35.28
CA THR A 251 26.67 -27.35 34.55
C THR A 251 26.44 -27.66 33.07
N GLU A 252 25.42 -28.44 32.72
CA GLU A 252 25.05 -28.74 31.33
C GLU A 252 24.52 -27.50 30.62
N ILE A 253 23.67 -26.73 31.31
CA ILE A 253 23.14 -25.44 30.83
C ILE A 253 24.29 -24.47 30.51
N THR A 254 25.21 -24.31 31.46
CA THR A 254 26.39 -23.45 31.28
C THR A 254 27.27 -23.95 30.13
N THR A 255 27.42 -25.27 29.96
CA THR A 255 28.17 -25.87 28.85
C THR A 255 27.53 -25.54 27.50
N LEU A 256 26.21 -25.69 27.36
CA LEU A 256 25.48 -25.35 26.14
C LEU A 256 25.63 -23.86 25.78
N LEU A 257 25.51 -22.99 26.79
CA LEU A 257 25.68 -21.54 26.62
C LEU A 257 27.12 -21.15 26.25
N GLN A 258 28.13 -21.73 26.89
CA GLN A 258 29.54 -21.43 26.57
C GLN A 258 29.93 -21.88 25.15
N GLN A 259 29.30 -22.93 24.63
CA GLN A 259 29.56 -23.46 23.29
C GLN A 259 28.68 -22.84 22.19
N GLY A 260 27.81 -21.88 22.54
CA GLY A 260 26.96 -21.20 21.57
C GLY A 260 25.81 -22.06 21.02
N LYS A 261 25.44 -23.13 21.73
CA LYS A 261 24.45 -24.13 21.30
C LYS A 261 23.02 -23.77 21.69
N VAL A 262 22.75 -22.50 21.99
CA VAL A 262 21.42 -22.01 22.38
C VAL A 262 20.97 -20.90 21.42
N LEU A 263 19.73 -20.99 20.97
CA LEU A 263 19.00 -19.96 20.24
C LEU A 263 18.04 -19.25 21.20
N ILE A 264 18.38 -18.04 21.59
CA ILE A 264 17.64 -17.25 22.59
C ILE A 264 16.71 -16.29 21.86
N LEU A 265 15.41 -16.42 22.10
CA LEU A 265 14.36 -15.64 21.45
C LEU A 265 13.62 -14.85 22.54
N LEU A 266 13.91 -13.55 22.66
CA LEU A 266 13.31 -12.67 23.64
C LEU A 266 12.19 -11.85 22.99
N ASP A 267 10.95 -12.09 23.38
CA ASP A 267 9.78 -11.42 22.79
C ASP A 267 9.27 -10.27 23.66
N GLY A 268 9.06 -9.10 23.06
CA GLY A 268 8.35 -7.97 23.65
C GLY A 268 9.18 -7.10 24.58
N LEU A 269 10.34 -6.60 24.14
CA LEU A 269 11.15 -5.69 24.96
C LEU A 269 10.38 -4.40 25.31
N ASP A 270 9.55 -3.92 24.38
CA ASP A 270 8.69 -2.77 24.60
C ASP A 270 7.54 -3.02 25.58
N GLU A 271 7.35 -4.26 26.05
CA GLU A 271 6.28 -4.67 27.00
C GLU A 271 6.70 -4.69 28.46
N ILE A 272 7.98 -4.40 28.73
CA ILE A 272 8.51 -4.36 30.08
C ILE A 272 7.96 -3.10 30.79
N PRO A 273 7.50 -3.21 32.06
CA PRO A 273 7.15 -2.05 32.86
C PRO A 273 8.34 -1.08 33.00
N PRO A 274 8.13 0.25 32.90
CA PRO A 274 9.21 1.24 32.94
C PRO A 274 10.13 1.08 34.16
N GLU A 275 9.57 0.70 35.31
CA GLU A 275 10.28 0.44 36.58
C GLU A 275 11.37 -0.64 36.50
N TYR A 276 11.28 -1.60 35.57
CA TYR A 276 12.31 -2.65 35.39
C TYR A 276 13.05 -2.57 34.06
N GLU A 277 12.69 -1.66 33.16
CA GLU A 277 13.25 -1.58 31.81
C GLU A 277 14.78 -1.52 31.83
N GLN A 278 15.34 -0.60 32.63
CA GLN A 278 16.79 -0.45 32.78
C GLN A 278 17.45 -1.69 33.40
N LYS A 279 16.81 -2.29 34.41
CA LYS A 279 17.33 -3.49 35.10
C LYS A 279 17.41 -4.68 34.15
N ILE A 280 16.33 -4.95 33.40
CA ILE A 280 16.29 -6.05 32.43
C ILE A 280 17.25 -5.79 31.27
N PHE A 281 17.32 -4.56 30.77
CA PHE A 281 18.29 -4.18 29.74
C PHE A 281 19.72 -4.52 30.16
N GLN A 282 20.13 -4.17 31.37
CA GLN A 282 21.46 -4.50 31.91
C GLN A 282 21.68 -6.00 32.02
N GLN A 283 20.68 -6.76 32.47
CA GLN A 283 20.79 -8.22 32.58
C GLN A 283 20.94 -8.90 31.21
N ILE A 284 20.17 -8.48 30.21
CA ILE A 284 20.30 -8.99 28.84
C ILE A 284 21.67 -8.63 28.27
N LEU A 285 22.14 -7.39 28.50
CA LEU A 285 23.44 -6.94 28.03
C LEU A 285 24.58 -7.79 28.64
N GLN A 286 24.61 -7.92 29.97
CA GLN A 286 25.60 -8.73 30.69
C GLN A 286 25.57 -10.19 30.23
N PHE A 287 24.38 -10.78 30.14
CA PHE A 287 24.22 -12.15 29.67
C PHE A 287 24.75 -12.33 28.23
N SER A 288 24.41 -11.40 27.33
CA SER A 288 24.84 -11.46 25.93
C SER A 288 26.36 -11.30 25.78
N GLN A 289 27.03 -10.61 26.70
CA GLN A 289 28.48 -10.45 26.72
C GLN A 289 29.19 -11.68 27.29
N LEU A 290 28.68 -12.23 28.39
CA LEU A 290 29.21 -13.45 29.01
C LEU A 290 29.09 -14.66 28.06
N TYR A 291 27.94 -14.81 27.41
CA TYR A 291 27.62 -15.95 26.56
C TYR A 291 27.56 -15.55 25.08
N TYR A 292 28.65 -14.92 24.60
CA TYR A 292 28.70 -14.25 23.30
C TYR A 292 28.52 -15.13 22.06
N GLN A 293 28.73 -16.45 22.18
CA GLN A 293 28.62 -17.42 21.07
C GLN A 293 27.17 -17.84 20.77
N ASN A 294 26.19 -17.49 21.61
CA ASN A 294 24.80 -17.88 21.35
C ASN A 294 24.13 -16.99 20.32
N SER A 295 23.16 -17.55 19.63
CA SER A 295 22.27 -16.78 18.77
C SER A 295 21.21 -16.08 19.62
N LEU A 296 21.03 -14.78 19.41
CA LEU A 296 20.10 -13.95 20.19
C LEU A 296 19.22 -13.14 19.24
N VAL A 297 17.91 -13.30 19.34
CA VAL A 297 16.93 -12.46 18.63
C VAL A 297 16.04 -11.80 19.67
N ILE A 298 15.96 -10.47 19.64
CA ILE A 298 15.10 -9.68 20.52
C ILE A 298 14.07 -8.96 19.66
N THR A 299 12.79 -8.98 20.04
CA THR A 299 11.78 -8.15 19.39
C THR A 299 11.49 -6.89 20.20
N CYS A 300 11.29 -5.79 19.49
CA CYS A 300 10.86 -4.53 20.09
C CYS A 300 10.04 -3.73 19.07
N ARG A 301 9.19 -2.82 19.55
CA ARG A 301 8.64 -1.76 18.70
C ARG A 301 9.70 -0.68 18.46
N LEU A 302 9.66 -0.02 17.30
CA LEU A 302 10.65 1.00 16.92
C LEU A 302 10.75 2.12 17.98
N ALA A 303 9.61 2.57 18.49
CA ALA A 303 9.50 3.62 19.51
C ALA A 303 9.74 3.14 20.95
N GLY A 304 9.60 1.84 21.20
CA GLY A 304 9.92 1.24 22.49
C GLY A 304 11.43 1.09 22.71
N GLN A 305 12.24 1.38 21.70
CA GLN A 305 13.69 1.25 21.80
C GLN A 305 14.32 2.49 22.45
N GLN A 306 14.33 2.52 23.78
CA GLN A 306 15.06 3.56 24.53
C GLN A 306 16.57 3.32 24.55
N TYR A 307 16.98 2.05 24.53
CA TYR A 307 18.38 1.65 24.67
C TYR A 307 18.92 0.94 23.41
N ARG A 308 20.19 1.17 23.10
CA ARG A 308 20.92 0.43 22.07
C ARG A 308 21.84 -0.60 22.72
N PHE A 309 21.65 -1.86 22.33
CA PHE A 309 22.59 -2.93 22.61
C PHE A 309 23.79 -2.81 21.65
N ASN A 310 24.99 -2.71 22.23
CA ASN A 310 26.23 -2.74 21.47
C ASN A 310 26.48 -4.15 20.92
N GLY A 311 26.85 -4.25 19.65
CA GLY A 311 27.13 -5.54 18.99
C GLY A 311 25.91 -6.29 18.44
N LEU A 312 24.70 -5.73 18.54
CA LEU A 312 23.51 -6.24 17.86
C LEU A 312 23.33 -5.54 16.51
N SER A 313 22.88 -6.30 15.52
CA SER A 313 22.38 -5.74 14.26
C SER A 313 20.90 -5.41 14.39
N TYR A 314 20.44 -4.34 13.75
CA TYR A 314 19.05 -3.90 13.83
C TYR A 314 18.40 -4.01 12.46
N VAL A 315 17.24 -4.66 12.41
CA VAL A 315 16.42 -4.79 11.20
C VAL A 315 14.97 -4.51 11.55
N GLU A 316 14.19 -4.06 10.57
CA GLU A 316 12.78 -3.72 10.75
C GLU A 316 11.93 -4.61 9.85
N LEU A 317 10.88 -5.24 10.38
CA LEU A 317 9.91 -5.98 9.57
C LEU A 317 9.23 -5.04 8.59
N ALA A 318 9.23 -5.44 7.32
CA ALA A 318 8.54 -4.74 6.26
C ALA A 318 7.06 -5.19 6.19
N ASP A 319 6.23 -4.32 5.64
CA ASP A 319 4.84 -4.63 5.33
C ASP A 319 4.74 -5.75 4.28
N PHE A 320 3.61 -6.47 4.28
CA PHE A 320 3.35 -7.47 3.25
C PHE A 320 3.22 -6.81 1.88
N ASN A 321 3.99 -7.35 0.94
CA ASN A 321 3.78 -7.08 -0.48
C ASN A 321 2.57 -7.87 -1.00
N ARG A 322 2.15 -7.58 -2.24
CA ARG A 322 0.97 -8.22 -2.86
C ARG A 322 1.05 -9.76 -2.86
N ASN A 323 2.22 -10.33 -3.16
CA ASN A 323 2.41 -11.77 -3.17
C ASN A 323 2.28 -12.38 -1.76
N GLN A 324 2.81 -11.72 -0.73
CA GLN A 324 2.66 -12.16 0.66
C GLN A 324 1.19 -12.10 1.11
N VAL A 325 0.45 -11.06 0.72
CA VAL A 325 -1.00 -10.96 0.98
C VAL A 325 -1.76 -12.12 0.32
N GLU A 326 -1.44 -12.43 -0.94
CA GLU A 326 -2.05 -13.55 -1.68
C GLU A 326 -1.77 -14.90 -1.01
N ILE A 327 -0.51 -15.18 -0.66
CA ILE A 327 -0.11 -16.42 0.02
C ILE A 327 -0.81 -16.54 1.37
N PHE A 328 -0.82 -15.47 2.16
CA PHE A 328 -1.47 -15.47 3.47
C PHE A 328 -2.98 -15.72 3.33
N ALA A 329 -3.67 -15.01 2.42
CA ALA A 329 -5.10 -15.17 2.22
C ALA A 329 -5.45 -16.62 1.81
N GLN A 330 -4.71 -17.19 0.85
CA GLN A 330 -4.93 -18.58 0.42
C GLN A 330 -4.76 -19.56 1.58
N LYS A 331 -3.63 -19.45 2.30
CA LYS A 331 -3.34 -20.31 3.46
C LYS A 331 -4.40 -20.19 4.55
N TRP A 332 -4.79 -18.96 4.87
CA TRP A 332 -5.76 -18.66 5.91
C TRP A 332 -7.14 -19.27 5.59
N PHE A 333 -7.68 -19.05 4.39
CA PHE A 333 -9.00 -19.60 4.03
C PHE A 333 -8.98 -21.12 3.88
N ILE A 334 -7.85 -21.73 3.51
CA ILE A 334 -7.71 -23.19 3.53
C ILE A 334 -7.69 -23.72 4.96
N ALA A 335 -6.98 -23.05 5.87
CA ALA A 335 -6.86 -23.45 7.27
C ALA A 335 -8.16 -23.28 8.06
N THR A 336 -9.02 -22.32 7.69
CA THR A 336 -10.28 -22.05 8.38
C THR A 336 -11.50 -22.73 7.73
N ALA A 337 -11.36 -23.32 6.55
CA ALA A 337 -12.44 -24.02 5.87
C ALA A 337 -12.55 -25.49 6.28
N TYR A 338 -13.75 -26.05 6.15
CA TYR A 338 -13.99 -27.49 6.37
C TYR A 338 -13.25 -28.37 5.35
N ASP A 339 -13.08 -27.87 4.12
CA ASP A 339 -12.37 -28.55 3.05
C ASP A 339 -11.52 -27.55 2.23
N ALA A 340 -10.42 -28.06 1.69
CA ALA A 340 -9.44 -27.24 0.97
C ALA A 340 -9.98 -26.64 -0.35
N GLN A 341 -11.00 -27.25 -0.99
CA GLN A 341 -11.59 -26.70 -2.21
C GLN A 341 -12.43 -25.46 -1.91
N THR A 342 -13.28 -25.52 -0.88
CA THR A 342 -14.05 -24.37 -0.40
C THR A 342 -13.13 -23.24 0.05
N GLY A 343 -12.06 -23.57 0.79
CA GLY A 343 -11.07 -22.58 1.20
C GLY A 343 -10.41 -21.86 0.02
N LYS A 344 -9.99 -22.61 -1.02
CA LYS A 344 -9.43 -22.05 -2.25
C LYS A 344 -10.42 -21.16 -3.00
N ALA A 345 -11.68 -21.58 -3.12
CA ALA A 345 -12.72 -20.79 -3.77
C ALA A 345 -12.97 -19.46 -3.04
N LYS A 346 -13.05 -19.47 -1.71
CA LYS A 346 -13.19 -18.25 -0.90
C LYS A 346 -11.97 -17.34 -1.02
N ALA A 347 -10.76 -17.90 -1.01
CA ALA A 347 -9.54 -17.12 -1.22
C ALA A 347 -9.52 -16.43 -2.58
N GLN A 348 -9.95 -17.13 -3.63
CA GLN A 348 -10.05 -16.54 -4.97
C GLN A 348 -11.06 -15.39 -5.00
N GLN A 349 -12.26 -15.58 -4.45
CA GLN A 349 -13.27 -14.52 -4.37
C GLN A 349 -12.78 -13.30 -3.57
N PHE A 350 -12.08 -13.53 -2.46
CA PHE A 350 -11.47 -12.47 -1.66
C PHE A 350 -10.45 -11.67 -2.48
N LEU A 351 -9.55 -12.35 -3.18
CA LEU A 351 -8.51 -11.70 -3.99
C LEU A 351 -9.08 -10.96 -5.19
N GLU A 352 -10.11 -11.51 -5.85
CA GLU A 352 -10.82 -10.84 -6.95
C GLU A 352 -11.49 -9.54 -6.48
N GLN A 353 -12.21 -9.57 -5.35
CA GLN A 353 -12.80 -8.35 -4.78
C GLN A 353 -11.73 -7.36 -4.31
N LEU A 354 -10.62 -7.85 -3.77
CA LEU A 354 -9.51 -7.01 -3.32
C LEU A 354 -8.87 -6.25 -4.50
N GLN A 355 -8.84 -6.85 -5.69
CA GLN A 355 -8.32 -6.22 -6.91
C GLN A 355 -9.24 -5.14 -7.50
N ASP A 356 -10.51 -5.08 -7.11
CA ASP A 356 -11.44 -4.03 -7.54
C ASP A 356 -10.87 -2.64 -7.20
N LYS A 357 -10.98 -1.71 -8.15
CA LYS A 357 -10.61 -0.30 -7.97
C LYS A 357 -11.36 0.32 -6.79
N ASN A 358 -12.62 -0.08 -6.59
CA ASN A 358 -13.42 0.41 -5.48
C ASN A 358 -12.78 0.05 -4.13
N ASN A 359 -12.09 -1.09 -4.02
CA ASN A 359 -11.52 -1.59 -2.77
C ASN A 359 -10.04 -1.22 -2.57
N GLN A 360 -9.57 -0.13 -3.20
CA GLN A 360 -8.20 0.37 -3.01
C GLN A 360 -7.86 0.64 -1.54
N ALA A 361 -8.77 1.25 -0.77
CA ALA A 361 -8.53 1.54 0.63
C ALA A 361 -8.38 0.25 1.49
N ILE A 362 -9.09 -0.82 1.13
CA ILE A 362 -8.96 -2.14 1.78
C ILE A 362 -7.59 -2.76 1.44
N ARG A 363 -7.12 -2.61 0.19
CA ARG A 363 -5.78 -3.04 -0.24
C ARG A 363 -4.65 -2.43 0.57
N GLU A 364 -4.80 -1.20 1.04
CA GLU A 364 -3.79 -0.56 1.87
C GLU A 364 -3.76 -1.15 3.29
N LEU A 365 -4.90 -1.53 3.86
CA LEU A 365 -4.99 -2.14 5.19
C LEU A 365 -4.36 -3.54 5.25
N VAL A 366 -4.62 -4.39 4.25
CA VAL A 366 -4.17 -5.79 4.24
C VAL A 366 -2.65 -5.96 4.18
N SER A 367 -1.89 -4.89 3.98
CA SER A 367 -0.43 -4.91 4.05
C SER A 367 0.10 -5.23 5.46
N THR A 368 -0.71 -5.03 6.51
CA THR A 368 -0.35 -5.39 7.89
C THR A 368 -1.00 -6.73 8.27
N PRO A 369 -0.24 -7.74 8.74
CA PRO A 369 -0.77 -9.08 9.03
C PRO A 369 -2.00 -9.11 9.94
N ILE A 370 -2.03 -8.30 11.01
CA ILE A 370 -3.19 -8.26 11.93
C ILE A 370 -4.48 -7.76 11.23
N LEU A 371 -4.35 -6.78 10.33
CA LEU A 371 -5.47 -6.19 9.60
C LEU A 371 -5.91 -7.10 8.46
N LEU A 372 -4.97 -7.79 7.79
CA LEU A 372 -5.30 -8.84 6.84
C LEU A 372 -6.08 -9.97 7.52
N ASN A 373 -5.66 -10.41 8.70
CA ASN A 373 -6.39 -11.40 9.48
C ASN A 373 -7.83 -10.95 9.80
N LEU A 374 -8.01 -9.68 10.20
CA LEU A 374 -9.35 -9.08 10.43
C LEU A 374 -10.21 -9.14 9.16
N ILE A 375 -9.68 -8.67 8.04
CA ILE A 375 -10.43 -8.57 6.79
C ILE A 375 -10.78 -9.98 6.28
N CYS A 376 -9.87 -10.95 6.38
CA CYS A 376 -10.16 -12.37 6.09
C CYS A 376 -11.30 -12.91 6.97
N SER A 377 -11.27 -12.63 8.28
CA SER A 377 -12.31 -13.03 9.22
C SER A 377 -13.68 -12.45 8.86
N VAL A 378 -13.75 -11.15 8.58
CA VAL A 378 -14.99 -10.47 8.17
C VAL A 378 -15.52 -11.03 6.84
N PHE A 379 -14.62 -11.32 5.91
CA PHE A 379 -14.98 -11.87 4.60
C PHE A 379 -15.47 -13.32 4.70
N GLN A 380 -14.91 -14.14 5.61
CA GLN A 380 -15.29 -15.54 5.78
C GLN A 380 -16.79 -15.73 6.04
N GLU A 381 -17.39 -14.80 6.78
CA GLU A 381 -18.81 -14.83 7.16
C GLU A 381 -19.73 -14.30 6.06
N ARG A 382 -19.30 -13.28 5.32
CA ARG A 382 -20.16 -12.53 4.38
C ARG A 382 -19.98 -12.90 2.91
N LEU A 383 -18.82 -13.46 2.55
CA LEU A 383 -18.35 -13.62 1.16
C LEU A 383 -18.30 -12.30 0.37
N SER A 384 -18.32 -11.17 1.06
CA SER A 384 -18.17 -9.83 0.51
C SER A 384 -17.55 -8.90 1.55
N PHE A 385 -16.88 -7.85 1.08
CA PHE A 385 -16.49 -6.76 1.99
C PHE A 385 -17.72 -6.01 2.50
N PRO A 386 -17.69 -5.47 3.73
CA PRO A 386 -18.81 -4.70 4.26
C PRO A 386 -19.14 -3.48 3.40
N ASP A 387 -20.43 -3.30 3.06
CA ASP A 387 -20.90 -2.12 2.33
C ASP A 387 -20.51 -0.81 3.05
N LYS A 388 -20.55 -0.84 4.39
CA LYS A 388 -20.13 0.28 5.25
C LYS A 388 -18.68 0.09 5.67
N ARG A 389 -17.75 0.58 4.86
CA ARG A 389 -16.30 0.54 5.14
C ARG A 389 -15.92 1.20 6.47
N ALA A 390 -16.64 2.24 6.87
CA ALA A 390 -16.47 2.88 8.18
C ALA A 390 -16.52 1.87 9.34
N ARG A 391 -17.35 0.82 9.25
CA ARG A 391 -17.39 -0.24 10.27
C ARG A 391 -16.11 -1.07 10.29
N LEU A 392 -15.53 -1.38 9.12
CA LEU A 392 -14.26 -2.10 9.05
C LEU A 392 -13.13 -1.31 9.73
N TYR A 393 -13.06 0.00 9.47
CA TYR A 393 -12.09 0.88 10.12
C TYR A 393 -12.34 1.03 11.62
N GLN A 394 -13.62 1.11 12.02
CA GLN A 394 -14.00 1.12 13.43
C GLN A 394 -13.52 -0.14 14.14
N GLU A 395 -13.83 -1.32 13.61
CA GLU A 395 -13.38 -2.60 14.18
C GLU A 395 -11.84 -2.65 14.24
N GLY A 396 -11.16 -2.29 13.14
CA GLY A 396 -9.70 -2.20 13.08
C GLY A 396 -9.11 -1.29 14.15
N LEU A 397 -9.72 -0.12 14.36
CA LEU A 397 -9.32 0.83 15.39
C LEU A 397 -9.58 0.27 16.80
N ASP A 398 -10.73 -0.35 17.03
CA ASP A 398 -11.10 -0.94 18.33
C ASP A 398 -10.16 -2.12 18.68
N ILE A 399 -9.70 -2.89 17.68
CA ILE A 399 -8.69 -3.93 17.87
C ILE A 399 -7.37 -3.33 18.32
N LEU A 400 -6.89 -2.29 17.64
CA LEU A 400 -5.62 -1.64 17.94
C LEU A 400 -5.64 -0.89 19.28
N LEU A 401 -6.78 -0.28 19.64
CA LEU A 401 -6.94 0.53 20.86
C LEU A 401 -7.33 -0.28 22.10
N VAL A 402 -8.13 -1.35 21.96
CA VAL A 402 -8.76 -2.03 23.10
C VAL A 402 -8.33 -3.48 23.22
N ARG A 403 -8.49 -4.27 22.16
CA ARG A 403 -8.30 -5.74 22.24
C ARG A 403 -6.82 -6.12 22.28
N TRP A 404 -5.94 -5.36 21.63
CA TRP A 404 -4.51 -5.61 21.62
C TRP A 404 -3.89 -5.53 23.03
N ASP A 405 -4.13 -4.44 23.77
CA ASP A 405 -3.56 -4.27 25.11
C ASP A 405 -4.21 -5.20 26.15
N ARG A 406 -5.52 -5.47 26.05
CA ARG A 406 -6.22 -6.41 26.95
C ARG A 406 -5.73 -7.84 26.76
N SER A 407 -5.54 -8.29 25.52
CA SER A 407 -5.01 -9.64 25.23
C SER A 407 -3.59 -9.83 25.77
N ARG A 408 -2.83 -8.74 25.88
CA ARG A 408 -1.47 -8.72 26.43
C ARG A 408 -1.41 -8.27 27.89
N GLY A 409 -2.54 -8.05 28.57
CA GLY A 409 -2.65 -7.63 29.97
C GLY A 409 -1.69 -6.49 30.39
N ILE A 410 -1.49 -5.52 29.50
CA ILE A 410 -0.51 -4.44 29.68
C ILE A 410 -1.15 -3.32 30.51
N GLU A 411 -0.81 -3.23 31.80
CA GLU A 411 -1.07 -2.06 32.65
C GLU A 411 0.21 -1.22 32.71
N ARG A 412 0.22 -0.04 32.06
CA ARG A 412 1.36 0.89 32.06
C ARG A 412 0.94 2.26 32.57
N ASP A 413 1.13 2.55 33.85
CA ASP A 413 0.90 3.87 34.44
C ASP A 413 1.57 4.97 33.60
N SER A 414 0.75 5.75 32.89
CA SER A 414 1.19 6.83 32.01
C SER A 414 0.10 7.89 31.91
N ALA A 415 0.44 9.13 31.52
CA ALA A 415 -0.53 10.19 31.24
C ALA A 415 -1.66 9.71 30.30
N TYR A 416 -1.36 8.77 29.43
CA TYR A 416 -2.28 8.18 28.46
C TYR A 416 -3.43 7.37 29.09
N HIS A 417 -3.29 6.82 30.30
CA HIS A 417 -4.41 6.19 31.03
C HIS A 417 -5.37 7.18 31.65
N ARG A 418 -4.97 8.44 31.84
CA ARG A 418 -5.88 9.51 32.26
C ARG A 418 -6.89 9.88 31.16
N LEU A 419 -6.63 9.48 29.91
CA LEU A 419 -7.56 9.61 28.79
C LEU A 419 -8.51 8.42 28.74
N ALA A 420 -9.82 8.70 28.80
CA ALA A 420 -10.82 7.71 28.46
C ALA A 420 -10.70 7.31 26.97
N LEU A 421 -11.15 6.12 26.60
CA LEU A 421 -11.12 5.65 25.21
C LEU A 421 -11.77 6.66 24.24
N ALA A 422 -12.86 7.29 24.65
CA ALA A 422 -13.54 8.31 23.86
C ALA A 422 -12.63 9.52 23.58
N ASP A 423 -11.85 9.97 24.56
CA ASP A 423 -10.95 11.12 24.41
C ASP A 423 -9.69 10.76 23.61
N LYS A 424 -9.19 9.52 23.75
CA LYS A 424 -8.13 8.99 22.88
C LYS A 424 -8.55 9.06 21.40
N ILE A 425 -9.78 8.64 21.11
CA ILE A 425 -10.25 8.68 19.72
C ILE A 425 -10.52 10.11 19.25
N LYS A 426 -11.09 10.97 20.10
CA LYS A 426 -11.27 12.39 19.76
C LYS A 426 -9.94 13.10 19.49
N LEU A 427 -8.89 12.81 20.27
CA LEU A 427 -7.53 13.30 20.02
C LEU A 427 -7.01 12.84 18.66
N LEU A 428 -7.08 11.54 18.38
CA LEU A 428 -6.64 10.97 17.09
C LEU A 428 -7.43 11.55 15.91
N SER A 429 -8.74 11.74 16.07
CA SER A 429 -9.63 12.42 15.11
C SER A 429 -9.26 13.88 14.90
N HIS A 430 -8.88 14.59 15.97
CA HIS A 430 -8.42 15.97 15.86
C HIS A 430 -7.09 16.07 15.10
N ILE A 431 -6.11 15.24 15.46
CA ILE A 431 -4.82 15.14 14.75
C ILE A 431 -5.07 14.82 13.27
N ALA A 432 -5.91 13.82 12.97
CA ALA A 432 -6.20 13.43 11.59
C ALA A 432 -6.80 14.59 10.78
N ALA A 433 -7.82 15.27 11.32
CA ALA A 433 -8.53 16.34 10.64
C ALA A 433 -7.63 17.56 10.36
N VAL A 434 -6.91 18.06 11.38
CA VAL A 434 -6.01 19.22 11.22
C VAL A 434 -4.96 18.96 10.14
N ASN A 435 -4.42 17.75 10.11
CA ASN A 435 -3.37 17.40 9.15
C ASN A 435 -3.92 17.19 7.75
N PHE A 436 -5.11 16.60 7.63
CA PHE A 436 -5.75 16.37 6.35
C PHE A 436 -6.19 17.69 5.70
N GLU A 437 -6.67 18.66 6.48
CA GLU A 437 -7.00 20.02 6.03
C GLU A 437 -5.80 20.80 5.50
N GLN A 438 -4.61 20.53 6.02
CA GLN A 438 -3.36 21.15 5.58
C GLN A 438 -2.66 20.38 4.44
N ASP A 439 -3.31 19.35 3.87
CA ASP A 439 -2.74 18.41 2.90
C ASP A 439 -1.43 17.74 3.40
N ARG A 440 -1.31 17.53 4.73
CA ARG A 440 -0.09 16.99 5.38
C ARG A 440 -0.17 15.48 5.65
N TYR A 441 0.64 14.79 4.84
CA TYR A 441 1.21 13.43 4.95
C TYR A 441 1.88 13.10 6.27
N PHE A 442 2.78 14.01 6.58
CA PHE A 442 3.91 13.82 7.44
C PHE A 442 4.00 15.05 8.33
N LEU A 443 4.38 14.81 9.57
CA LEU A 443 4.23 15.75 10.66
C LEU A 443 5.54 15.89 11.37
N GLU A 444 6.02 17.11 11.52
CA GLU A 444 7.13 17.36 12.41
C GLU A 444 6.69 17.13 13.85
N ALA A 445 7.58 16.55 14.65
CA ALA A 445 7.31 16.23 16.04
C ALA A 445 6.80 17.44 16.82
N GLU A 446 7.37 18.63 16.61
CA GLU A 446 6.97 19.85 17.32
C GLU A 446 5.53 20.27 17.00
N GLN A 447 5.12 20.20 15.74
CA GLN A 447 3.77 20.53 15.32
C GLN A 447 2.76 19.53 15.90
N LEU A 448 3.10 18.24 15.86
CA LEU A 448 2.26 17.18 16.42
C LEU A 448 2.12 17.32 17.94
N LEU A 449 3.22 17.62 18.64
CA LEU A 449 3.19 17.88 20.08
C LEU A 449 2.34 19.11 20.42
N GLN A 450 2.40 20.17 19.61
CA GLN A 450 1.54 21.34 19.80
C GLN A 450 0.07 20.99 19.61
N THR A 451 -0.29 20.25 18.55
CA THR A 451 -1.68 19.80 18.33
C THR A 451 -2.20 18.93 19.48
N ILE A 452 -1.35 18.07 20.05
CA ILE A 452 -1.71 17.28 21.23
C ILE A 452 -1.90 18.21 22.44
N ALA A 453 -0.98 19.14 22.69
CA ALA A 453 -1.07 20.08 23.81
C ALA A 453 -2.34 20.94 23.75
N ASP A 454 -2.66 21.48 22.57
CA ASP A 454 -3.86 22.28 22.34
C ASP A 454 -5.15 21.48 22.64
N TYR A 455 -5.18 20.19 22.27
CA TYR A 455 -6.29 19.32 22.60
C TYR A 455 -6.37 19.01 24.11
N LEU A 456 -5.24 18.69 24.74
CA LEU A 456 -5.18 18.38 26.17
C LEU A 456 -5.62 19.58 27.02
N ALA A 457 -5.32 20.80 26.60
CA ALA A 457 -5.77 22.03 27.26
C ALA A 457 -7.31 22.17 27.30
N THR A 458 -8.05 21.47 26.43
CA THR A 458 -9.52 21.44 26.46
C THR A 458 -10.10 20.47 27.49
N LEU A 459 -9.27 19.60 28.08
CA LEU A 459 -9.69 18.56 29.01
C LEU A 459 -9.41 18.97 30.46
N ALA A 460 -10.40 18.79 31.34
CA ALA A 460 -10.28 19.15 32.76
C ALA A 460 -9.25 18.33 33.55
N ASN A 461 -8.81 17.18 33.02
CA ASN A 461 -7.91 16.24 33.70
C ASN A 461 -6.42 16.59 33.55
N PHE A 462 -6.10 17.65 32.79
CA PHE A 462 -4.73 18.06 32.49
C PHE A 462 -4.48 19.47 33.04
N SER A 463 -3.24 19.71 33.48
CA SER A 463 -2.82 21.04 33.93
C SER A 463 -2.79 21.99 32.73
N PRO A 464 -3.28 23.24 32.84
CA PRO A 464 -3.16 24.23 31.77
C PRO A 464 -1.74 24.82 31.63
N ASP A 465 -0.81 24.43 32.51
CA ASP A 465 0.58 24.86 32.45
C ASP A 465 1.28 24.36 31.16
N PRO A 466 1.92 25.25 30.35
CA PRO A 466 2.52 24.87 29.08
C PRO A 466 3.62 23.80 29.17
N GLU A 467 4.46 23.83 30.20
CA GLU A 467 5.54 22.85 30.37
C GLU A 467 4.97 21.47 30.73
N SER A 468 3.97 21.45 31.62
CA SER A 468 3.22 20.23 31.97
C SER A 468 2.53 19.62 30.75
N LEU A 469 1.85 20.44 29.94
CA LEU A 469 1.19 19.99 28.70
C LEU A 469 2.19 19.44 27.69
N ARG A 470 3.38 20.05 27.57
CA ARG A 470 4.43 19.57 26.68
C ARG A 470 4.93 18.19 27.10
N LEU A 471 5.17 17.96 28.39
CA LEU A 471 5.57 16.66 28.92
C LEU A 471 4.47 15.61 28.71
N ASP A 472 3.23 15.94 29.05
CA ASP A 472 2.06 15.07 28.85
C ASP A 472 1.88 14.73 27.36
N SER A 473 2.08 15.70 26.46
CA SER A 473 1.99 15.49 25.02
C SER A 473 3.07 14.55 24.49
N GLN A 474 4.30 14.64 25.01
CA GLN A 474 5.39 13.72 24.66
C GLN A 474 5.10 12.30 25.15
N GLU A 475 4.60 12.15 26.38
CA GLU A 475 4.19 10.84 26.90
C GLU A 475 3.06 10.23 26.08
N ILE A 476 2.05 11.02 25.72
CA ILE A 476 0.90 10.57 24.93
C ILE A 476 1.32 10.19 23.51
N LEU A 477 2.17 10.98 22.85
CA LEU A 477 2.69 10.64 21.52
C LEU A 477 3.46 9.31 21.56
N ARG A 478 4.36 9.14 22.53
CA ARG A 478 5.08 7.87 22.73
C ARG A 478 4.14 6.72 23.03
N ALA A 479 3.11 6.95 23.84
CA ALA A 479 2.11 5.93 24.15
C ALA A 479 1.32 5.51 22.90
N ILE A 480 0.88 6.45 22.05
CA ILE A 480 0.17 6.12 20.81
C ILE A 480 1.05 5.28 19.87
N GLU A 481 2.31 5.65 19.73
CA GLU A 481 3.25 4.96 18.86
C GLU A 481 3.60 3.56 19.37
N ILE A 482 3.88 3.43 20.67
CA ILE A 482 4.19 2.15 21.29
C ILE A 482 2.93 1.29 21.37
N GLN A 483 1.84 1.73 21.98
CA GLN A 483 0.70 0.86 22.30
C GLN A 483 -0.09 0.47 21.05
N HIS A 484 -0.38 1.42 20.16
CA HIS A 484 -1.32 1.22 19.05
C HIS A 484 -0.66 1.24 17.68
N GLY A 485 0.45 1.98 17.53
CA GLY A 485 1.14 2.17 16.26
C GLY A 485 0.24 2.81 15.20
N LEU A 486 -0.69 3.65 15.64
CA LEU A 486 -1.55 4.44 14.77
C LEU A 486 -0.79 5.64 14.20
N LEU A 487 0.13 6.22 15.00
CA LEU A 487 1.13 7.19 14.57
C LEU A 487 2.51 6.52 14.67
N ILE A 488 3.35 6.70 13.66
CA ILE A 488 4.69 6.11 13.61
C ILE A 488 5.73 7.10 13.07
N GLU A 489 6.93 7.07 13.63
CA GLU A 489 8.08 7.85 13.16
C GLU A 489 8.63 7.25 11.85
N ARG A 490 8.53 8.01 10.76
CA ARG A 490 8.95 7.61 9.40
C ARG A 490 10.37 8.01 9.07
N ALA A 491 10.81 9.12 9.65
CA ALA A 491 12.16 9.66 9.61
C ALA A 491 12.38 10.43 10.92
N ARG A 492 13.62 10.76 11.27
CA ARG A 492 13.93 11.39 12.55
C ARG A 492 13.10 12.67 12.77
N GLY A 493 12.22 12.67 13.77
CA GLY A 493 11.33 13.78 14.09
C GLY A 493 10.15 13.98 13.13
N ILE A 494 9.89 13.02 12.23
CA ILE A 494 8.80 13.08 11.24
C ILE A 494 7.87 11.88 11.45
N TYR A 495 6.61 12.18 11.75
CA TYR A 495 5.57 11.20 12.04
C TYR A 495 4.54 11.13 10.92
N SER A 496 3.87 10.00 10.78
CA SER A 496 2.65 9.88 9.98
C SER A 496 1.69 8.89 10.61
N PHE A 497 0.43 8.89 10.16
CA PHE A 497 -0.42 7.73 10.42
C PHE A 497 0.19 6.47 9.80
N SER A 498 -0.02 5.32 10.45
CA SER A 498 0.48 4.03 9.97
C SER A 498 -0.16 3.63 8.65
N HIS A 499 -1.43 4.00 8.46
CA HIS A 499 -2.17 3.88 7.21
C HIS A 499 -2.95 5.17 6.92
N LEU A 500 -2.95 5.60 5.66
CA LEU A 500 -3.71 6.76 5.18
C LEU A 500 -5.21 6.59 5.46
N THR A 501 -5.73 5.38 5.29
CA THR A 501 -7.14 5.07 5.50
C THR A 501 -7.62 5.27 6.93
N PHE A 502 -6.75 5.07 7.94
CA PHE A 502 -7.08 5.43 9.32
C PHE A 502 -7.13 6.94 9.51
N GLN A 503 -6.25 7.70 8.87
CA GLN A 503 -6.31 9.17 8.89
C GLN A 503 -7.62 9.64 8.24
N GLU A 504 -7.98 9.14 7.06
CA GLU A 504 -9.22 9.48 6.36
C GLU A 504 -10.47 9.16 7.19
N TYR A 505 -10.50 7.98 7.81
CA TYR A 505 -11.58 7.57 8.72
C TYR A 505 -11.68 8.45 9.96
N LEU A 506 -10.56 8.76 10.61
CA LEU A 506 -10.52 9.60 11.80
C LEU A 506 -10.91 11.06 11.48
N THR A 507 -10.56 11.57 10.30
CA THR A 507 -11.03 12.85 9.77
C THR A 507 -12.54 12.84 9.56
N ALA A 508 -13.08 11.83 8.87
CA ALA A 508 -14.52 11.68 8.69
C ALA A 508 -15.27 11.61 10.03
N ARG A 509 -14.71 10.86 11.00
CA ARG A 509 -15.25 10.78 12.36
C ARG A 509 -15.25 12.13 13.07
N LYS A 510 -14.21 12.96 12.90
CA LYS A 510 -14.15 14.30 13.49
C LYS A 510 -15.30 15.17 12.96
N ILE A 511 -15.54 15.13 11.65
CA ILE A 511 -16.62 15.88 10.99
C ILE A 511 -18.00 15.46 11.55
N VAL A 512 -18.24 14.16 11.69
CA VAL A 512 -19.52 13.63 12.19
C VAL A 512 -19.70 13.81 13.70
N SER A 513 -18.62 14.00 14.46
CA SER A 513 -18.67 14.10 15.93
C SER A 513 -19.24 15.41 16.48
N SER A 514 -19.53 16.39 15.63
CA SER A 514 -20.13 17.67 16.02
C SER A 514 -21.49 17.46 16.68
N LEU A 515 -21.66 18.01 17.88
CA LEU A 515 -22.87 17.80 18.71
C LEU A 515 -24.03 18.73 18.30
N ASN A 516 -23.73 19.87 17.69
CA ASN A 516 -24.71 20.84 17.21
C ASN A 516 -25.01 20.60 15.71
N PRO A 517 -26.29 20.49 15.30
CA PRO A 517 -26.69 20.43 13.89
C PRO A 517 -26.14 21.57 13.03
N GLU A 518 -26.03 22.79 13.56
CA GLU A 518 -25.49 23.94 12.81
C GLU A 518 -24.00 23.79 12.53
N GLU A 519 -23.22 23.36 13.52
CA GLU A 519 -21.78 23.08 13.37
C GLU A 519 -21.54 21.91 12.42
N LEU A 520 -22.38 20.88 12.49
CA LEU A 520 -22.33 19.75 11.56
C LEU A 520 -22.61 20.23 10.13
N ASN A 521 -23.67 21.02 9.92
CA ASN A 521 -24.00 21.55 8.59
C ASN A 521 -22.86 22.41 8.02
N HIS A 522 -22.26 23.27 8.83
CA HIS A 522 -21.09 24.06 8.44
C HIS A 522 -19.91 23.15 8.06
N ALA A 523 -19.61 22.13 8.87
CA ALA A 523 -18.55 21.17 8.57
C ALA A 523 -18.83 20.37 7.27
N LEU A 524 -20.09 20.01 7.01
CA LEU A 524 -20.50 19.33 5.77
C LEU A 524 -20.41 20.24 4.54
N GLU A 525 -20.67 21.54 4.68
CA GLU A 525 -20.46 22.53 3.63
C GLU A 525 -18.98 22.70 3.30
N GLN A 526 -18.13 22.80 4.33
CA GLN A 526 -16.68 22.84 4.16
C GLN A 526 -16.18 21.55 3.48
N LEU A 527 -16.64 20.38 3.93
CA LEU A 527 -16.33 19.10 3.29
C LEU A 527 -16.75 19.07 1.83
N ALA A 528 -17.95 19.56 1.51
CA ALA A 528 -18.45 19.59 0.13
C ALA A 528 -17.61 20.48 -0.78
N SER A 529 -16.99 21.55 -0.26
CA SER A 529 -16.09 22.41 -1.04
C SER A 529 -14.87 21.65 -1.58
N HIS A 530 -14.49 20.55 -0.92
CA HIS A 530 -13.39 19.69 -1.34
C HIS A 530 -13.78 18.64 -2.38
N ILE A 531 -15.01 18.61 -2.91
CA ILE A 531 -15.44 17.59 -3.89
C ILE A 531 -14.49 17.48 -5.10
N THR A 532 -13.90 18.61 -5.50
CA THR A 532 -12.97 18.66 -6.64
C THR A 532 -11.56 18.16 -6.33
N ASN A 533 -11.22 17.96 -5.06
CA ASN A 533 -9.95 17.40 -4.61
C ASN A 533 -10.07 15.88 -4.49
N PRO A 534 -9.36 15.08 -5.32
CA PRO A 534 -9.41 13.62 -5.28
C PRO A 534 -9.06 13.01 -3.92
N GLN A 535 -8.23 13.70 -3.13
CA GLN A 535 -7.78 13.21 -1.82
C GLN A 535 -8.93 13.14 -0.81
N TRP A 536 -9.92 14.03 -0.93
CA TRP A 536 -11.07 14.09 -0.01
C TRP A 536 -12.18 13.10 -0.34
N ARG A 537 -12.09 12.37 -1.47
CA ARG A 537 -13.15 11.47 -1.91
C ARG A 537 -13.46 10.39 -0.88
N GLU A 538 -12.44 9.73 -0.32
CA GLU A 538 -12.68 8.69 0.68
C GLU A 538 -13.26 9.29 1.97
N VAL A 539 -12.79 10.48 2.39
CA VAL A 539 -13.36 11.21 3.54
C VAL A 539 -14.85 11.54 3.32
N ILE A 540 -15.22 11.97 2.12
CA ILE A 540 -16.63 12.24 1.74
C ILE A 540 -17.46 10.96 1.83
N LEU A 541 -16.98 9.86 1.24
CA LEU A 541 -17.68 8.56 1.26
C LEU A 541 -17.84 8.03 2.69
N LEU A 542 -16.77 8.13 3.50
CA LEU A 542 -16.79 7.70 4.91
C LEU A 542 -17.75 8.55 5.73
N THR A 543 -17.68 9.88 5.59
CA THR A 543 -18.59 10.81 6.28
C THR A 543 -20.05 10.48 5.94
N ALA A 544 -20.37 10.36 4.64
CA ALA A 544 -21.72 10.01 4.19
C ALA A 544 -22.21 8.66 4.75
N SER A 545 -21.32 7.67 4.88
CA SER A 545 -21.66 6.35 5.44
C SER A 545 -21.92 6.35 6.95
N MET A 546 -21.35 7.34 7.67
CA MET A 546 -21.45 7.49 9.12
C MET A 546 -22.63 8.37 9.55
N LEU A 547 -23.12 9.24 8.66
CA LEU A 547 -24.28 10.09 8.92
C LEU A 547 -25.57 9.27 9.07
N SER A 548 -26.44 9.71 9.98
CA SER A 548 -27.81 9.19 10.09
C SER A 548 -28.67 9.60 8.91
N ASN A 549 -28.41 10.76 8.30
CA ASN A 549 -29.01 11.21 7.04
C ASN A 549 -27.94 11.96 6.23
N ALA A 550 -27.66 11.50 5.01
CA ALA A 550 -26.67 12.09 4.12
C ALA A 550 -27.26 13.11 3.11
N ASP A 551 -28.57 13.38 3.17
CA ASP A 551 -29.29 14.25 2.23
C ASP A 551 -28.64 15.64 2.12
N TYR A 552 -28.34 16.27 3.27
CA TYR A 552 -27.73 17.60 3.30
C TYR A 552 -26.37 17.63 2.61
N LEU A 553 -25.50 16.65 2.91
CA LEU A 553 -24.19 16.54 2.29
C LEU A 553 -24.30 16.36 0.77
N ILE A 554 -25.19 15.49 0.29
CA ILE A 554 -25.42 15.29 -1.15
C ILE A 554 -25.90 16.58 -1.83
N GLN A 555 -26.80 17.33 -1.20
CA GLN A 555 -27.25 18.62 -1.72
C GLN A 555 -26.09 19.63 -1.83
N GLN A 556 -25.23 19.71 -0.80
CA GLN A 556 -24.06 20.59 -0.85
C GLN A 556 -23.04 20.14 -1.89
N LEU A 557 -22.79 18.83 -2.03
CA LEU A 557 -21.93 18.29 -3.08
C LEU A 557 -22.46 18.66 -4.47
N LYS A 558 -23.75 18.45 -4.73
CA LYS A 558 -24.39 18.85 -5.99
C LYS A 558 -24.26 20.35 -6.24
N LYS A 559 -24.49 21.18 -5.21
CA LYS A 559 -24.33 22.63 -5.30
C LYS A 559 -22.91 23.02 -5.73
N GLN A 560 -21.89 22.42 -5.11
CA GLN A 560 -20.48 22.68 -5.44
C GLN A 560 -20.13 22.22 -6.86
N VAL A 561 -20.64 21.05 -7.29
CA VAL A 561 -20.47 20.58 -8.68
C VAL A 561 -21.08 21.57 -9.67
N ASP A 562 -22.29 22.05 -9.42
CA ASP A 562 -22.96 23.03 -10.30
C ASP A 562 -22.21 24.37 -10.36
N THR A 563 -21.59 24.78 -9.26
CA THR A 563 -20.81 26.03 -9.21
C THR A 563 -19.54 26.00 -10.07
N ILE A 564 -19.00 24.80 -10.42
CA ILE A 564 -17.83 24.66 -11.31
C ILE A 564 -18.02 25.40 -12.63
N LEU A 565 -19.22 25.33 -13.21
CA LEU A 565 -19.54 25.94 -14.50
C LEU A 565 -20.29 27.28 -14.37
N GLN A 566 -20.61 27.72 -13.14
CA GLN A 566 -21.51 28.86 -12.92
C GLN A 566 -20.91 30.20 -13.38
N GLN A 567 -19.59 30.35 -13.31
CA GLN A 567 -18.91 31.58 -13.69
C GLN A 567 -18.64 31.71 -15.20
N GLU A 568 -18.96 30.68 -15.99
CA GLU A 568 -18.70 30.62 -17.44
C GLU A 568 -20.02 30.70 -18.24
N PRO A 569 -20.41 31.87 -18.77
CA PRO A 569 -21.69 32.06 -19.45
C PRO A 569 -21.87 31.16 -20.68
N LEU A 570 -20.78 30.89 -21.41
CA LEU A 570 -20.80 30.03 -22.59
C LEU A 570 -21.09 28.57 -22.21
N LEU A 571 -20.51 28.07 -21.11
CA LEU A 571 -20.75 26.72 -20.62
C LEU A 571 -22.17 26.56 -20.05
N GLN A 572 -22.75 27.61 -19.44
CA GLN A 572 -24.16 27.58 -19.06
C GLN A 572 -25.11 27.52 -20.26
N LYS A 573 -24.84 28.29 -21.32
CA LYS A 573 -25.58 28.18 -22.58
C LYS A 573 -25.48 26.79 -23.19
N PHE A 574 -24.31 26.16 -23.09
CA PHE A 574 -24.10 24.78 -23.54
C PHE A 574 -24.95 23.78 -22.76
N LEU A 575 -25.02 23.89 -21.42
CA LEU A 575 -25.90 23.03 -20.62
C LEU A 575 -27.39 23.25 -20.94
N GLN A 576 -27.80 24.49 -21.15
CA GLN A 576 -29.18 24.81 -21.58
C GLN A 576 -29.50 24.18 -22.94
N PHE A 577 -28.57 24.27 -23.89
CA PHE A 577 -28.69 23.60 -25.19
C PHE A 577 -28.85 22.09 -25.05
N ILE A 578 -28.01 21.43 -24.24
CA ILE A 578 -28.12 19.99 -23.98
C ILE A 578 -29.48 19.63 -23.38
N ASN A 579 -29.97 20.45 -22.44
CA ASN A 579 -31.28 20.22 -21.84
C ASN A 579 -32.42 20.36 -22.86
N GLN A 580 -32.43 21.44 -23.65
CA GLN A 580 -33.42 21.66 -24.71
C GLN A 580 -33.42 20.52 -25.74
N LYS A 581 -32.22 20.09 -26.18
CA LYS A 581 -32.06 18.96 -27.08
C LYS A 581 -32.65 17.68 -26.49
N THR A 582 -32.46 17.44 -25.20
CA THR A 582 -33.02 16.29 -24.50
C THR A 582 -34.55 16.35 -24.41
N GLU A 583 -35.13 17.52 -24.17
CA GLU A 583 -36.59 17.70 -24.07
C GLU A 583 -37.31 17.48 -25.41
N VAL A 584 -36.66 17.81 -26.54
CA VAL A 584 -37.19 17.56 -27.90
C VAL A 584 -37.22 16.06 -28.22
N LEU A 585 -36.33 15.28 -27.62
CA LEU A 585 -36.16 13.86 -27.89
C LEU A 585 -37.11 13.02 -27.01
N SER A 586 -38.22 12.55 -27.58
CA SER A 586 -39.14 11.64 -26.90
C SER A 586 -38.59 10.19 -26.90
N ILE A 587 -37.57 9.93 -26.07
CA ILE A 587 -36.90 8.62 -25.99
C ILE A 587 -37.20 7.96 -24.62
N PRO A 588 -37.44 6.64 -24.54
CA PRO A 588 -37.75 5.93 -23.29
C PRO A 588 -36.58 5.75 -22.30
N TYR A 589 -35.64 6.71 -22.23
CA TYR A 589 -34.48 6.67 -21.33
C TYR A 589 -34.55 7.82 -20.34
N LYS A 590 -33.82 7.71 -19.23
CA LYS A 590 -33.76 8.79 -18.24
C LYS A 590 -33.18 10.08 -18.86
N PRO A 591 -33.84 11.25 -18.73
CA PRO A 591 -33.34 12.51 -19.28
C PRO A 591 -31.92 12.86 -18.84
N ALA A 592 -31.55 12.56 -17.59
CA ALA A 592 -30.20 12.76 -17.08
C ALA A 592 -29.14 11.97 -17.85
N ALA A 593 -29.45 10.73 -18.26
CA ALA A 593 -28.54 9.89 -19.05
C ALA A 593 -28.38 10.44 -20.47
N VAL A 594 -29.46 10.94 -21.07
CA VAL A 594 -29.43 11.58 -22.40
C VAL A 594 -28.63 12.89 -22.36
N ARG A 595 -28.81 13.72 -21.33
CA ARG A 595 -27.97 14.93 -21.16
C ARG A 595 -26.50 14.58 -20.95
N ALA A 596 -26.20 13.58 -20.13
CA ALA A 596 -24.83 13.10 -19.94
C ALA A 596 -24.23 12.58 -21.26
N PHE A 597 -25.03 11.92 -22.09
CA PHE A 597 -24.61 11.44 -23.42
C PHE A 597 -24.21 12.62 -24.31
N TYR A 598 -25.08 13.62 -24.48
CA TYR A 598 -24.75 14.80 -25.28
C TYR A 598 -23.57 15.59 -24.71
N PHE A 599 -23.46 15.71 -23.38
CA PHE A 599 -22.30 16.32 -22.74
C PHE A 599 -21.00 15.58 -23.12
N SER A 600 -21.01 14.24 -23.07
CA SER A 600 -19.83 13.43 -23.35
C SER A 600 -19.30 13.60 -24.78
N LEU A 601 -20.18 13.90 -25.75
CA LEU A 601 -19.78 14.12 -27.15
C LEU A 601 -18.78 15.27 -27.29
N PHE A 602 -18.92 16.32 -26.50
CA PHE A 602 -18.09 17.53 -26.58
C PHE A 602 -17.00 17.63 -25.50
N SER A 603 -16.88 16.64 -24.60
CA SER A 603 -15.85 16.63 -23.55
C SER A 603 -14.74 15.61 -23.81
N ASN A 604 -15.06 14.32 -23.66
CA ASN A 604 -14.08 13.22 -23.63
C ASN A 604 -14.59 11.94 -24.32
N ARG A 605 -15.83 11.96 -24.84
CA ARG A 605 -16.53 10.83 -25.45
C ARG A 605 -16.61 9.60 -24.55
N ASP A 606 -16.54 9.81 -23.24
CA ASP A 606 -16.70 8.75 -22.25
C ASP A 606 -18.18 8.47 -22.02
N LEU A 607 -18.64 7.28 -22.40
CA LEU A 607 -20.03 6.86 -22.25
C LEU A 607 -20.31 6.15 -20.92
N ASN A 608 -19.32 6.02 -20.02
CA ASN A 608 -19.49 5.34 -18.75
C ASN A 608 -20.53 6.02 -17.84
N LEU A 609 -20.53 7.35 -17.75
CA LEU A 609 -21.48 8.08 -16.91
C LEU A 609 -22.93 8.01 -17.46
N PRO A 610 -23.19 8.22 -18.76
CA PRO A 610 -24.51 7.95 -19.36
C PRO A 610 -25.02 6.55 -19.06
N ILE A 611 -24.18 5.52 -19.24
CA ILE A 611 -24.53 4.12 -19.00
C ILE A 611 -24.80 3.85 -17.51
N ALA A 612 -24.05 4.48 -16.61
CA ALA A 612 -24.28 4.35 -15.17
C ALA A 612 -25.62 4.98 -14.75
N LEU A 613 -26.02 6.09 -15.36
CA LEU A 613 -27.32 6.72 -15.12
C LEU A 613 -28.48 5.86 -15.67
N ASP A 614 -28.30 5.28 -16.86
CA ASP A 614 -29.25 4.37 -17.49
C ASP A 614 -28.56 3.22 -18.24
N SER A 615 -28.51 2.05 -17.60
CA SER A 615 -27.86 0.85 -18.13
C SER A 615 -28.44 0.34 -19.46
N GLN A 616 -29.66 0.77 -19.85
CA GLN A 616 -30.24 0.37 -21.13
C GLN A 616 -29.45 0.92 -22.32
N LEU A 617 -28.76 2.05 -22.16
CA LEU A 617 -27.90 2.63 -23.19
C LEU A 617 -26.73 1.73 -23.60
N ALA A 618 -26.29 0.82 -22.72
CA ALA A 618 -25.24 -0.15 -23.05
C ALA A 618 -25.75 -1.30 -23.93
N LYS A 619 -27.06 -1.60 -23.89
CA LYS A 619 -27.66 -2.69 -24.66
C LYS A 619 -28.05 -2.22 -26.06
N GLU A 620 -28.71 -1.07 -26.13
CA GLU A 620 -29.22 -0.52 -27.37
C GLU A 620 -29.14 1.01 -27.33
N LEU A 621 -28.41 1.57 -28.28
CA LEU A 621 -28.35 3.01 -28.49
C LEU A 621 -29.50 3.40 -29.44
N PRO A 622 -30.43 4.27 -29.01
CA PRO A 622 -31.54 4.74 -29.85
C PRO A 622 -31.05 5.28 -31.18
N ASN A 623 -31.83 5.05 -32.24
CA ASN A 623 -31.51 5.54 -33.58
C ASN A 623 -31.21 7.04 -33.59
N ASP A 624 -31.94 7.85 -32.81
CA ASP A 624 -31.67 9.28 -32.69
C ASP A 624 -30.31 9.59 -32.05
N LEU A 625 -29.94 8.92 -30.96
CA LEU A 625 -28.64 9.15 -30.31
C LEU A 625 -27.48 8.60 -31.17
N ALA A 626 -27.69 7.45 -31.80
CA ALA A 626 -26.74 6.85 -32.73
C ALA A 626 -26.49 7.75 -33.95
N LEU A 627 -27.55 8.39 -34.48
CA LEU A 627 -27.45 9.34 -35.57
C LEU A 627 -26.68 10.60 -35.15
N ASP A 628 -26.99 11.21 -34.01
CA ASP A 628 -26.26 12.40 -33.55
C ASP A 628 -24.77 12.09 -33.27
N LEU A 629 -24.47 10.92 -32.71
CA LEU A 629 -23.09 10.45 -32.55
C LEU A 629 -22.38 10.26 -33.89
N ALA A 630 -23.06 9.71 -34.91
CA ALA A 630 -22.48 9.53 -36.23
C ALA A 630 -22.24 10.89 -36.93
N LEU A 631 -23.19 11.81 -36.80
CA LEU A 631 -23.10 13.17 -37.34
C LEU A 631 -21.98 13.98 -36.69
N GLU A 632 -21.83 13.89 -35.36
CA GLU A 632 -20.74 14.53 -34.62
C GLU A 632 -19.37 14.00 -35.06
N LYS A 633 -19.20 12.67 -35.15
CA LYS A 633 -17.96 12.06 -35.66
C LYS A 633 -17.64 12.47 -37.09
N ALA A 634 -18.66 12.53 -37.96
CA ALA A 634 -18.48 12.98 -39.33
C ALA A 634 -18.05 14.45 -39.37
N TYR A 635 -18.67 15.31 -38.56
CA TYR A 635 -18.29 16.72 -38.46
C TYR A 635 -16.84 16.90 -37.98
N ASP A 636 -16.42 16.17 -36.95
CA ASP A 636 -15.06 16.20 -36.43
C ASP A 636 -14.01 15.75 -37.46
N LEU A 637 -14.32 14.69 -38.21
CA LEU A 637 -13.49 14.25 -39.34
C LEU A 637 -13.39 15.33 -40.40
N ALA A 638 -14.52 15.97 -40.75
CA ALA A 638 -14.54 17.06 -41.73
C ALA A 638 -13.71 18.27 -41.27
N LEU A 639 -13.82 18.68 -40.00
CA LEU A 639 -12.97 19.73 -39.42
C LEU A 639 -11.49 19.37 -39.46
N SER A 640 -11.14 18.10 -39.20
CA SER A 640 -9.75 17.64 -39.29
C SER A 640 -9.22 17.72 -40.73
N LEU A 641 -10.07 17.42 -41.72
CA LEU A 641 -9.74 17.47 -43.14
C LEU A 641 -9.54 18.89 -43.66
N VAL A 642 -10.33 19.85 -43.17
CA VAL A 642 -10.13 21.28 -43.49
C VAL A 642 -8.77 21.77 -42.98
N LYS A 643 -8.38 21.37 -41.76
CA LYS A 643 -7.11 21.80 -41.15
C LYS A 643 -5.89 21.15 -41.80
N ASN A 644 -5.96 19.86 -42.10
CA ASN A 644 -4.84 19.11 -42.67
C ASN A 644 -5.35 17.95 -43.55
N PRO A 645 -5.67 18.21 -44.83
CA PRO A 645 -6.27 17.21 -45.69
C PRO A 645 -5.31 16.06 -45.98
N ASN A 646 -5.80 14.83 -45.80
CA ASN A 646 -5.05 13.60 -46.03
C ASN A 646 -5.95 12.60 -46.75
N ILE A 647 -5.46 11.97 -47.83
CA ILE A 647 -6.23 10.98 -48.60
C ILE A 647 -6.83 9.89 -47.70
N LYS A 648 -6.07 9.37 -46.73
CA LYS A 648 -6.57 8.32 -45.83
C LYS A 648 -7.76 8.82 -45.00
N GLN A 649 -7.72 10.07 -44.54
CA GLN A 649 -8.82 10.68 -43.80
C GLN A 649 -10.01 11.00 -44.72
N ILE A 650 -9.77 11.40 -45.98
CA ILE A 650 -10.81 11.67 -46.97
C ILE A 650 -11.60 10.39 -47.28
N LEU A 651 -10.90 9.27 -47.47
CA LEU A 651 -11.54 7.96 -47.68
C LEU A 651 -12.26 7.47 -46.41
N ASN A 652 -11.68 7.67 -45.23
CA ASN A 652 -12.38 7.35 -43.98
C ASN A 652 -13.64 8.20 -43.78
N PHE A 653 -13.61 9.46 -44.21
CA PHE A 653 -14.74 10.36 -44.11
C PHE A 653 -15.90 9.96 -45.02
N SER A 654 -15.62 9.47 -46.24
CA SER A 654 -16.69 8.95 -47.11
C SER A 654 -17.42 7.77 -46.48
N PHE A 655 -16.71 6.85 -45.82
CA PHE A 655 -17.33 5.77 -45.04
C PHE A 655 -18.09 6.30 -43.82
N ALA A 656 -17.53 7.30 -43.14
CA ALA A 656 -18.18 7.92 -41.98
C ALA A 656 -19.48 8.66 -42.35
N LEU A 657 -19.75 8.94 -43.62
CA LEU A 657 -21.01 9.51 -44.09
C LEU A 657 -22.04 8.45 -44.52
N GLU A 658 -21.69 7.16 -44.57
CA GLU A 658 -22.58 6.07 -45.03
C GLU A 658 -23.52 5.52 -43.94
N PHE A 659 -23.64 6.19 -42.79
CA PHE A 659 -24.54 5.78 -41.69
C PHE A 659 -26.02 5.71 -42.08
N GLU A 660 -26.43 6.31 -43.20
CA GLU A 660 -27.79 6.20 -43.75
C GLU A 660 -28.21 4.77 -44.12
N SER A 661 -27.24 3.88 -44.30
CA SER A 661 -27.48 2.45 -44.58
C SER A 661 -27.99 1.68 -43.36
N ASN A 662 -27.66 2.16 -42.16
CA ASN A 662 -27.89 1.45 -40.90
C ASN A 662 -28.84 2.19 -39.94
N LEU A 663 -29.21 3.44 -40.23
CA LEU A 663 -30.02 4.30 -39.35
C LEU A 663 -31.26 4.84 -40.06
N ILE A 664 -32.37 4.95 -39.32
CA ILE A 664 -33.63 5.53 -39.81
C ILE A 664 -33.50 7.06 -39.79
N LEU A 665 -33.61 7.69 -40.96
CA LEU A 665 -33.54 9.14 -41.15
C LEU A 665 -34.90 9.69 -41.52
N SER A 666 -35.22 10.91 -41.07
CA SER A 666 -36.36 11.64 -41.61
C SER A 666 -36.11 11.98 -43.10
N PRO A 667 -37.16 12.09 -43.93
CA PRO A 667 -37.01 12.37 -45.36
C PRO A 667 -36.20 13.64 -45.62
N ASP A 668 -36.44 14.67 -44.82
CA ASP A 668 -35.85 16.00 -44.99
C ASP A 668 -34.34 15.99 -44.74
N ILE A 669 -33.88 15.39 -43.64
CA ILE A 669 -32.44 15.30 -43.35
C ILE A 669 -31.72 14.38 -44.34
N LYS A 670 -32.37 13.29 -44.76
CA LYS A 670 -31.80 12.39 -45.76
C LYS A 670 -31.60 13.12 -47.08
N GLN A 671 -32.54 13.95 -47.51
CA GLN A 671 -32.40 14.74 -48.72
C GLN A 671 -31.29 15.79 -48.59
N ALA A 672 -31.23 16.51 -47.46
CA ALA A 672 -30.18 17.50 -47.19
C ALA A 672 -28.77 16.88 -47.21
N LEU A 673 -28.58 15.75 -46.52
CA LEU A 673 -27.30 15.03 -46.48
C LEU A 673 -26.92 14.47 -47.85
N ASN A 674 -27.85 13.93 -48.63
CA ASN A 674 -27.58 13.44 -49.98
C ASN A 674 -27.20 14.57 -50.95
N ASN A 675 -27.80 15.75 -50.80
CA ASN A 675 -27.41 16.92 -51.59
C ASN A 675 -25.98 17.37 -51.25
N LEU A 676 -25.59 17.33 -49.97
CA LEU A 676 -24.22 17.63 -49.53
C LEU A 676 -23.20 16.56 -49.94
N LYS A 677 -23.59 15.28 -49.99
CA LYS A 677 -22.71 14.21 -50.49
C LYS A 677 -22.37 14.40 -51.96
N LYS A 678 -23.31 14.85 -52.78
CA LYS A 678 -23.10 15.10 -54.22
C LYS A 678 -22.08 16.20 -54.51
N THR A 679 -21.81 17.09 -53.55
CA THR A 679 -20.81 18.15 -53.72
C THR A 679 -19.40 17.70 -53.38
N LEU A 680 -19.22 16.53 -52.76
CA LEU A 680 -17.89 15.98 -52.46
C LEU A 680 -17.17 15.53 -53.74
N PRO A 681 -15.82 15.67 -53.78
CA PRO A 681 -15.02 15.28 -54.94
C PRO A 681 -14.97 13.76 -55.10
N ASP A 682 -15.01 13.28 -56.34
CA ASP A 682 -14.92 11.85 -56.66
C ASP A 682 -13.51 11.31 -56.28
N PRO A 683 -13.41 10.27 -55.45
CA PRO A 683 -12.14 9.64 -55.09
C PRO A 683 -11.27 9.22 -56.28
N ALA A 684 -11.86 8.99 -57.46
CA ALA A 684 -11.15 8.61 -58.68
C ALA A 684 -10.37 9.75 -59.35
N GLN A 685 -10.58 11.02 -58.95
CA GLN A 685 -9.98 12.20 -59.60
C GLN A 685 -8.52 12.47 -59.23
N GLY A 686 -7.90 11.60 -58.44
CA GLY A 686 -6.48 11.64 -58.11
C GLY A 686 -6.15 12.48 -56.87
N LYS A 687 -4.97 12.21 -56.28
CA LYS A 687 -4.52 12.76 -55.01
C LYS A 687 -4.54 14.28 -54.94
N GLU A 688 -3.94 14.95 -55.92
CA GLU A 688 -3.75 16.41 -55.91
C GLU A 688 -5.07 17.15 -55.99
N TYR A 689 -6.01 16.67 -56.80
CA TYR A 689 -7.34 17.24 -56.92
C TYR A 689 -8.11 17.15 -55.59
N LEU A 690 -8.11 15.97 -54.95
CA LEU A 690 -8.80 15.74 -53.68
C LEU A 690 -8.30 16.70 -52.58
N LEU A 691 -6.98 16.87 -52.47
CA LEU A 691 -6.37 17.77 -51.50
C LEU A 691 -6.71 19.24 -51.80
N THR A 692 -6.59 19.65 -53.06
CA THR A 692 -6.90 21.02 -53.49
C THR A 692 -8.36 21.38 -53.27
N TRP A 693 -9.28 20.43 -53.51
CA TRP A 693 -10.70 20.62 -53.28
C TRP A 693 -10.99 20.89 -51.79
N TRP A 694 -10.43 20.09 -50.88
CA TRP A 694 -10.63 20.29 -49.44
C TRP A 694 -10.04 21.61 -48.93
N LEU A 695 -8.89 22.04 -49.48
CA LEU A 695 -8.30 23.35 -49.15
C LEU A 695 -9.15 24.53 -49.64
N THR A 696 -9.92 24.37 -50.73
CA THR A 696 -10.65 25.47 -51.37
C THR A 696 -12.13 25.52 -50.97
N ASN A 697 -12.77 24.35 -50.83
CA ASN A 697 -14.22 24.21 -50.62
C ASN A 697 -14.58 23.56 -49.29
N GLY A 698 -13.60 23.03 -48.54
CA GLY A 698 -13.84 22.29 -47.30
C GLY A 698 -14.55 23.12 -46.23
N ASP A 699 -14.12 24.37 -46.01
CA ASP A 699 -14.75 25.28 -45.04
C ASP A 699 -16.23 25.56 -45.38
N ASP A 700 -16.55 25.83 -46.65
CA ASP A 700 -17.93 26.05 -47.10
C ASP A 700 -18.77 24.78 -46.94
N TRP A 701 -18.20 23.61 -47.28
CA TRP A 701 -18.87 22.33 -47.10
C TRP A 701 -19.19 22.06 -45.63
N VAL A 702 -18.21 22.24 -44.72
CA VAL A 702 -18.39 22.03 -43.27
C VAL A 702 -19.45 22.99 -42.71
N ASN A 703 -19.46 24.25 -43.15
CA ASN A 703 -20.47 25.23 -42.73
C ASN A 703 -21.89 24.83 -43.17
N LYS A 704 -22.06 24.38 -44.43
CA LYS A 704 -23.35 23.89 -44.95
C LYS A 704 -23.80 22.60 -44.25
N PHE A 705 -22.87 21.69 -43.98
CA PHE A 705 -23.14 20.47 -43.23
C PHE A 705 -23.63 20.78 -41.81
N ARG A 706 -22.95 21.69 -41.11
CA ARG A 706 -23.37 22.17 -39.79
C ARG A 706 -24.76 22.82 -39.82
N GLN A 707 -25.03 23.68 -40.81
CA GLN A 707 -26.34 24.33 -40.95
C GLN A 707 -27.47 23.31 -41.14
N ALA A 708 -27.26 22.32 -42.02
CA ALA A 708 -28.24 21.26 -42.24
C ALA A 708 -28.50 20.45 -40.96
N ILE A 709 -27.47 20.09 -40.21
CA ILE A 709 -27.64 19.37 -38.94
C ILE A 709 -28.43 20.23 -37.94
N ASN A 710 -28.08 21.49 -37.79
CA ASN A 710 -28.77 22.37 -36.84
C ASN A 710 -30.25 22.60 -37.22
N GLU A 711 -30.55 22.80 -38.51
CA GLU A 711 -31.90 23.06 -39.01
C GLU A 711 -32.84 21.86 -38.83
N TYR A 712 -32.39 20.65 -39.19
CA TYR A 712 -33.25 19.46 -39.18
C TYR A 712 -33.19 18.65 -37.88
N ARG A 713 -32.16 18.84 -37.04
CA ARG A 713 -31.96 18.06 -35.80
C ARG A 713 -31.88 18.92 -34.54
N TYR A 714 -31.88 20.24 -34.64
CA TYR A 714 -31.62 21.13 -33.50
C TYR A 714 -30.33 20.76 -32.76
N PHE A 715 -29.31 20.30 -33.50
CA PHE A 715 -28.04 19.85 -32.95
C PHE A 715 -26.92 20.80 -33.36
N ASP A 716 -26.62 21.75 -32.48
CA ASP A 716 -25.57 22.74 -32.70
C ASP A 716 -24.18 22.14 -32.42
N LEU A 717 -23.36 22.07 -33.45
CA LEU A 717 -21.97 21.59 -33.42
C LEU A 717 -20.95 22.74 -33.39
N SER A 718 -21.39 23.99 -33.20
CA SER A 718 -20.52 25.17 -33.23
C SER A 718 -19.74 25.45 -31.94
N TRP A 719 -19.87 24.58 -30.94
CA TRP A 719 -19.21 24.72 -29.64
C TRP A 719 -17.69 24.56 -29.75
N ASN A 720 -16.98 25.69 -29.83
CA ASN A 720 -15.52 25.76 -29.81
C ASN A 720 -15.03 26.20 -28.44
N PHE A 721 -14.77 25.23 -27.56
CA PHE A 721 -14.22 25.48 -26.23
C PHE A 721 -12.71 25.72 -26.29
N ASN A 722 -12.22 26.70 -25.55
CA ASN A 722 -10.78 26.88 -25.32
C ASN A 722 -10.24 25.82 -24.34
N SER A 723 -8.91 25.80 -24.12
CA SER A 723 -8.26 24.82 -23.23
C SER A 723 -8.85 24.83 -21.81
N ASP A 724 -9.08 26.02 -21.26
CA ASP A 724 -9.50 26.20 -19.87
C ASP A 724 -10.96 25.75 -19.70
N GLN A 725 -11.81 26.03 -20.68
CA GLN A 725 -13.19 25.56 -20.75
C GLN A 725 -13.26 24.03 -20.89
N GLN A 726 -12.38 23.42 -21.69
CA GLN A 726 -12.29 21.96 -21.78
C GLN A 726 -11.87 21.33 -20.45
N GLU A 727 -10.93 21.95 -19.72
CA GLU A 727 -10.53 21.50 -18.38
C GLU A 727 -11.69 21.60 -17.38
N LEU A 728 -12.46 22.70 -17.41
CA LEU A 728 -13.65 22.87 -16.59
C LEU A 728 -14.74 21.84 -16.90
N LEU A 729 -15.01 21.55 -18.18
CA LEU A 729 -15.96 20.51 -18.60
C LEU A 729 -15.52 19.13 -18.11
N HIS A 730 -14.22 18.81 -18.24
CA HIS A 730 -13.66 17.56 -17.75
C HIS A 730 -13.77 17.44 -16.21
N LYS A 731 -13.44 18.52 -15.49
CA LYS A 731 -13.60 18.60 -14.04
C LYS A 731 -15.06 18.44 -13.63
N TYR A 732 -15.99 19.09 -14.31
CA TYR A 732 -17.43 18.94 -14.07
C TYR A 732 -17.90 17.50 -14.28
N TYR A 733 -17.47 16.86 -15.38
CA TYR A 733 -17.81 15.46 -15.68
C TYR A 733 -17.33 14.50 -14.60
N ILE A 734 -16.04 14.58 -14.24
CA ILE A 734 -15.44 13.71 -13.21
C ILE A 734 -16.14 13.86 -11.85
N ASN A 735 -16.53 15.08 -11.47
CA ASN A 735 -17.20 15.31 -10.19
C ASN A 735 -18.67 14.86 -10.21
N ASN A 736 -19.36 14.93 -11.35
CA ASN A 736 -20.67 14.29 -11.52
C ASN A 736 -20.55 12.76 -11.43
N GLN A 737 -19.49 12.17 -12.00
CA GLN A 737 -19.24 10.73 -11.86
C GLN A 737 -19.05 10.32 -10.40
N PHE A 738 -18.27 11.09 -9.64
CA PHE A 738 -18.10 10.86 -8.21
C PHE A 738 -19.39 11.10 -7.41
N LEU A 739 -20.19 12.12 -7.76
CA LEU A 739 -21.48 12.34 -7.14
C LEU A 739 -22.46 11.18 -7.40
N LEU A 740 -22.46 10.62 -8.61
CA LEU A 740 -23.26 9.44 -8.92
C LEU A 740 -22.81 8.23 -8.09
N GLN A 741 -21.49 8.03 -7.94
CA GLN A 741 -20.95 7.00 -7.05
C GLN A 741 -21.46 7.19 -5.60
N CYS A 742 -21.53 8.43 -5.11
CA CYS A 742 -22.10 8.71 -3.79
C CYS A 742 -23.59 8.34 -3.72
N LEU A 743 -24.37 8.64 -4.76
CA LEU A 743 -25.80 8.33 -4.82
C LEU A 743 -26.09 6.83 -4.94
N ASP A 744 -25.17 6.05 -5.51
CA ASP A 744 -25.28 4.60 -5.66
C ASP A 744 -24.67 3.82 -4.49
N SER A 745 -23.96 4.51 -3.60
CA SER A 745 -23.42 3.92 -2.37
C SER A 745 -24.53 3.65 -1.35
N ASN A 746 -24.30 2.70 -0.44
CA ASN A 746 -25.23 2.35 0.64
C ASN A 746 -25.25 3.41 1.77
N PHE A 747 -25.58 4.65 1.42
CA PHE A 747 -25.78 5.76 2.33
C PHE A 747 -27.23 5.85 2.78
N ASN A 748 -27.48 6.47 3.94
CA ASN A 748 -28.84 6.72 4.39
C ASN A 748 -29.37 7.98 3.68
N LEU A 749 -29.91 7.78 2.48
CA LEU A 749 -30.47 8.83 1.63
C LEU A 749 -31.98 8.64 1.47
N THR A 750 -32.71 9.76 1.48
CA THR A 750 -34.14 9.73 1.16
C THR A 750 -34.31 9.51 -0.34
N PHE A 751 -35.27 8.66 -0.74
CA PHE A 751 -35.58 8.40 -2.15
C PHE A 751 -35.82 9.68 -2.96
N ILE A 752 -36.45 10.68 -2.34
CA ILE A 752 -36.70 12.00 -2.95
C ILE A 752 -35.37 12.66 -3.33
N ILE A 753 -34.39 12.75 -2.42
CA ILE A 753 -33.10 13.37 -2.69
C ILE A 753 -32.31 12.57 -3.71
N GLN A 754 -32.30 11.25 -3.60
CA GLN A 754 -31.61 10.41 -4.58
C GLN A 754 -32.18 10.61 -6.00
N LYS A 755 -33.51 10.62 -6.14
CA LYS A 755 -34.19 10.81 -7.43
C LYS A 755 -34.00 12.23 -7.97
N THR A 756 -34.34 13.26 -7.18
CA THR A 756 -34.22 14.66 -7.58
C THR A 756 -32.79 15.05 -7.92
N THR A 757 -31.80 14.54 -7.17
CA THR A 757 -30.39 14.79 -7.49
C THR A 757 -30.04 14.16 -8.83
N LYS A 758 -30.39 12.88 -9.07
CA LYS A 758 -30.15 12.19 -10.37
C LYS A 758 -30.84 12.91 -11.54
N ASP A 759 -32.08 13.33 -11.35
CA ASP A 759 -32.88 14.01 -12.38
C ASP A 759 -32.33 15.40 -12.75
N THR A 760 -31.46 16.00 -11.91
CA THR A 760 -30.90 17.35 -12.11
C THR A 760 -29.44 17.36 -12.60
N PHE A 761 -28.87 16.21 -12.94
CA PHE A 761 -27.55 16.13 -13.59
C PHE A 761 -27.58 16.89 -14.93
N PHE A 762 -26.56 17.71 -15.18
CA PHE A 762 -26.35 18.46 -16.44
C PHE A 762 -27.46 19.46 -16.82
N LEU A 763 -28.28 19.94 -15.88
CA LEU A 763 -29.35 20.91 -16.19
C LEU A 763 -28.88 22.36 -16.39
N GLY A 764 -27.67 22.72 -15.93
CA GLY A 764 -27.27 24.12 -15.81
C GLY A 764 -28.03 24.85 -14.70
N LYS A 765 -27.60 26.05 -14.35
CA LYS A 765 -28.28 26.91 -13.37
C LYS A 765 -28.58 28.29 -13.95
#